data_AF-A0A520IMA0-F1
#
_entry.id   AF-A0A520IMA0-F1
#
_cell.length_a   1.000
_cell.length_b   1.000
_cell.length_c   1.000
_cell.angle_alpha   90.00
_cell.angle_beta   90.00
_cell.angle_gamma   90.00
#
_symmetry.space_group_name_H-M   'P 1'
#
loop_
_entity.id
_entity.type
_entity.pdbx_description
1 polymer ?
#
loop_
_entity_poly.entity_id
_entity_poly.type
_entity_poly.pdbx_seq_one_letter_code
_entity_poly.pdbx_strand_id
1 'polypeptide(L)'
;MQKLYKFLTVSILLLYSWGHAQIGNAACNLREPLVNITGKFNNLTAAVGGSGICVRSVSNSTFVTDNNLTNSATVNMTGIGCSEYISVKDNDVADTYPAGTFAGYRIASGGLIGASLSATIKVDTYNNNVFQETVYQTSSIAGLNSTLVAGDGTAQVGGVSTKDFDEIRITYTSLIGFFYSAEVMYPIIKKYCPGPVLQCATTYRWSNTQFPVELVTQQTGLVGGAIGSVTNAYNVISPDTTDFATVNINVGLFGAAEISVEDVLSTYQPGTFAGFDINSTSISFEFFNSVQIKTYLNGVEQEVSTSAELFDIADIPGRKTVGFITTKPFDEIKIVLNQVAGFNIGSIQVFNPVVAIPVVPPPILSQSTTVKCTTSATTVNLNSFVTGTAPANSVIRWFDGPDPLTSSQIADPAGVTAVKSYYAFYFNTITNCYSVASVFTFFPDSDCDGQADTVDLDDDNDGILDSVEGYTCGSDLVINDPNPSSTNIFTAPPTKVTLTENTSSAATVFTYSAAEFPYGGGKVIDPGSIGSKVTYTFAPHVINLEFWLMDFDNQEIVNINYYDANGNRIANLLPYVTQTVSTTVGSLGLTNNATYGLTTNPTNNIGSHTPMQDMISIKTPFYVSKIEIYFSAAANPSATPDYFIKAACAGIDTDADGIPDYLDLDSDSDGCLDAIEGDENVTATQLNATGSISGAVDAQGVPVLVNASGAADSGGDQGQGIGQSRDITKNDCLNSDGDSLPDWQDLDDDNDGILDTTENTCNLTGASGGHLFWDLDTQVFPGGLRGNSLAPDVTGTVVSFGPGLSGTTGANAWDFKILNSTSIAEAKANDDYVQFTIPLSSTATKIYEITQWSTYGYSANMGPKVEYLRIEIADNAAFSNPSILYNGANPTIPGSAAFYTTNLAAFKLQKGITYYVRVYIYGSNASGILDSFGLYFKCYTDTDNDGIPDYLDLDSDNDGCLDALEGGKNLPVSALVPAGGTVTVGLGSTAPNQNLGNTVDANGVPTIVAGGQSAGTSANSTVKAAVCLFCYKPATTTGTALPTNHGITALGRAGSDNGNWPMVRTGAWTVLEAKTKGFVINRIATTAAVTAISNP
;
A
#
# COMPACT_ATOMS: atom_id res chain seq x y z
N MET A 1 23.01 0.29 18.45
CA MET A 1 23.97 -0.83 18.62
C MET A 1 23.94 -1.45 20.02
N GLN A 2 22.79 -1.97 20.47
CA GLN A 2 22.69 -2.86 21.65
C GLN A 2 21.56 -3.90 21.53
N LYS A 3 20.98 -4.04 20.32
CA LYS A 3 19.95 -5.04 19.99
C LYS A 3 20.43 -6.14 19.04
N LEU A 4 21.72 -6.16 18.69
CA LEU A 4 22.27 -7.04 17.65
C LEU A 4 23.04 -8.28 18.15
N TYR A 5 22.92 -8.65 19.43
CA TYR A 5 23.64 -9.80 20.02
C TYR A 5 22.75 -10.93 20.58
N LYS A 6 21.42 -10.86 20.38
CA LYS A 6 20.49 -11.91 20.83
C LYS A 6 19.90 -12.80 19.71
N PHE A 7 20.23 -12.52 18.46
CA PHE A 7 19.68 -13.26 17.30
C PHE A 7 20.69 -14.18 16.58
N LEU A 8 21.95 -14.24 17.03
CA LEU A 8 23.01 -14.99 16.33
C LEU A 8 23.56 -16.21 17.09
N THR A 9 22.75 -16.82 17.98
CA THR A 9 23.12 -18.06 18.69
C THR A 9 22.01 -19.11 18.76
N VAL A 10 20.96 -19.00 17.95
CA VAL A 10 19.88 -20.02 17.91
C VAL A 10 19.83 -20.82 16.60
N SER A 11 20.56 -20.42 15.55
CA SER A 11 20.49 -21.08 14.23
C SER A 11 21.65 -22.03 13.90
N ILE A 12 22.49 -22.43 14.86
CA ILE A 12 23.56 -23.44 14.67
C ILE A 12 23.42 -24.60 15.69
N LEU A 13 22.19 -25.01 16.00
CA LEU A 13 21.91 -26.23 16.79
C LEU A 13 20.82 -27.12 16.19
N LEU A 14 20.66 -27.09 14.86
CA LEU A 14 19.60 -27.83 14.15
C LEU A 14 20.12 -28.98 13.26
N LEU A 15 21.35 -29.43 13.46
CA LEU A 15 21.86 -30.65 12.84
C LEU A 15 22.74 -31.39 13.85
N TYR A 16 22.11 -32.03 14.85
CA TYR A 16 22.52 -33.27 15.53
C TYR A 16 21.71 -33.44 16.82
N SER A 17 20.51 -34.02 16.73
CA SER A 17 19.95 -34.78 17.85
C SER A 17 19.14 -35.95 17.28
N TRP A 18 19.79 -37.11 17.27
CA TRP A 18 19.07 -38.37 17.26
C TRP A 18 18.18 -38.42 18.52
N GLY A 19 17.00 -39.00 18.37
CA GLY A 19 15.86 -38.86 19.28
C GLY A 19 16.17 -38.99 20.77
N HIS A 20 15.77 -37.97 21.51
CA HIS A 20 15.56 -38.04 22.96
C HIS A 20 14.07 -37.77 23.17
N ALA A 21 13.37 -38.68 23.86
CA ALA A 21 12.00 -38.47 24.28
C ALA A 21 11.91 -37.17 25.10
N GLN A 22 10.82 -36.44 24.95
CA GLN A 22 10.50 -35.25 25.75
C GLN A 22 8.98 -35.20 25.87
N ILE A 23 8.47 -34.62 26.97
CA ILE A 23 7.06 -34.19 27.07
C ILE A 23 6.62 -33.32 25.86
N GLY A 24 7.57 -32.70 25.16
CA GLY A 24 7.35 -31.94 23.92
C GLY A 24 6.75 -32.74 22.77
N ASN A 25 6.93 -34.07 22.75
CA ASN A 25 6.37 -34.97 21.74
C ASN A 25 4.93 -35.42 22.06
N ALA A 26 4.42 -35.09 23.26
CA ALA A 26 3.04 -35.39 23.62
C ALA A 26 2.08 -34.38 22.98
N ALA A 27 0.95 -34.87 22.46
CA ALA A 27 -0.11 -34.01 21.93
C ALA A 27 -0.65 -33.08 23.03
N CYS A 28 -0.90 -31.82 22.67
CA CYS A 28 -1.45 -30.84 23.60
C CYS A 28 -2.81 -31.29 24.13
N ASN A 29 -2.99 -31.15 25.45
CA ASN A 29 -4.22 -31.37 26.21
C ASN A 29 -4.77 -32.82 26.16
N LEU A 30 -4.11 -33.74 25.45
CA LEU A 30 -4.54 -35.14 25.34
C LEU A 30 -3.78 -36.04 26.33
N ARG A 31 -4.48 -37.02 26.90
CA ARG A 31 -3.87 -38.08 27.71
C ARG A 31 -3.19 -39.11 26.82
N GLU A 32 -1.92 -39.40 27.12
CA GLU A 32 -1.11 -40.31 26.32
C GLU A 32 -0.51 -41.44 27.17
N PRO A 33 -0.45 -42.68 26.63
CA PRO A 33 0.28 -43.77 27.25
C PRO A 33 1.79 -43.49 27.30
N LEU A 34 2.39 -43.57 28.49
CA LEU A 34 3.84 -43.48 28.70
C LEU A 34 4.46 -44.89 28.60
N VAL A 35 4.57 -45.40 27.37
CA VAL A 35 5.12 -46.74 27.06
C VAL A 35 6.22 -46.64 26.00
N ASN A 36 7.07 -47.66 25.87
CA ASN A 36 8.18 -47.63 24.91
C ASN A 36 7.66 -47.67 23.46
N ILE A 37 7.69 -46.52 22.78
CA ILE A 37 7.24 -46.33 21.40
C ILE A 37 8.36 -45.62 20.63
N THR A 38 8.85 -46.26 19.56
CA THR A 38 9.88 -45.68 18.69
C THR A 38 9.46 -44.30 18.19
N GLY A 39 10.30 -43.29 18.44
CA GLY A 39 10.06 -41.91 18.00
C GLY A 39 9.17 -41.07 18.92
N LYS A 40 8.70 -41.60 20.07
CA LYS A 40 7.86 -40.87 21.01
C LYS A 40 8.40 -40.88 22.45
N PHE A 41 8.31 -42.03 23.13
CA PHE A 41 8.92 -42.29 24.44
C PHE A 41 9.82 -43.52 24.35
N ASN A 42 11.03 -43.46 24.92
CA ASN A 42 11.99 -44.56 24.90
C ASN A 42 12.66 -44.70 26.27
N ASN A 43 13.44 -45.78 26.46
CA ASN A 43 14.22 -46.01 27.68
C ASN A 43 13.41 -46.12 29.00
N LEU A 44 12.11 -46.44 28.90
CA LEU A 44 11.24 -46.64 30.06
C LEU A 44 11.43 -48.04 30.65
N THR A 45 11.71 -48.10 31.96
CA THR A 45 11.83 -49.36 32.69
C THR A 45 10.79 -49.50 33.78
N ALA A 46 10.18 -50.68 33.86
CA ALA A 46 9.30 -51.05 34.96
C ALA A 46 10.12 -51.59 36.14
N ALA A 47 9.84 -51.08 37.34
CA ALA A 47 10.36 -51.57 38.61
C ALA A 47 9.22 -52.00 39.53
N VAL A 48 9.46 -53.02 40.34
CA VAL A 48 8.50 -53.53 41.33
C VAL A 48 9.15 -53.59 42.70
N GLY A 49 8.35 -53.38 43.74
CA GLY A 49 8.82 -53.51 45.12
C GLY A 49 7.67 -53.39 46.10
N GLY A 50 7.96 -53.66 47.38
CA GLY A 50 6.93 -53.72 48.40
C GLY A 50 7.47 -53.81 49.81
N SER A 51 6.61 -53.59 50.79
CA SER A 51 6.91 -53.67 52.22
C SER A 51 5.81 -54.41 52.99
N GLY A 52 6.07 -54.76 54.26
CA GLY A 52 5.12 -55.46 55.14
C GLY A 52 5.37 -56.96 55.33
N ILE A 53 4.53 -57.61 56.14
CA ILE A 53 4.58 -59.06 56.45
C ILE A 53 3.61 -59.79 55.52
N CYS A 54 4.10 -60.18 54.33
CA CYS A 54 3.27 -60.60 53.19
C CYS A 54 3.85 -61.78 52.42
N VAL A 55 2.97 -62.48 51.71
CA VAL A 55 3.32 -63.13 50.44
C VAL A 55 2.87 -62.19 49.31
N ARG A 56 3.79 -61.82 48.42
CA ARG A 56 3.54 -60.88 47.31
C ARG A 56 4.25 -61.33 46.05
N SER A 57 3.65 -61.00 44.90
CA SER A 57 4.23 -61.26 43.59
C SER A 57 3.64 -60.29 42.57
N VAL A 58 4.49 -59.72 41.73
CA VAL A 58 4.06 -59.05 40.50
C VAL A 58 4.45 -59.95 39.33
N SER A 59 3.48 -60.31 38.49
CA SER A 59 3.72 -61.02 37.22
C SER A 59 3.57 -60.07 36.04
N ASN A 60 4.38 -60.30 35.00
CA ASN A 60 4.37 -59.53 33.75
C ASN A 60 4.61 -58.02 33.93
N SER A 61 5.46 -57.63 34.89
CA SER A 61 5.73 -56.21 35.18
C SER A 61 6.24 -55.42 33.98
N THR A 62 6.88 -56.05 33.00
CA THR A 62 7.34 -55.38 31.77
C THR A 62 6.21 -54.97 30.84
N PHE A 63 4.98 -55.48 31.03
CA PHE A 63 3.84 -55.09 30.20
C PHE A 63 3.42 -53.64 30.38
N VAL A 64 3.71 -53.02 31.54
CA VAL A 64 3.37 -51.61 31.76
C VAL A 64 4.20 -50.62 30.95
N THR A 65 5.26 -51.08 30.28
CA THR A 65 6.06 -50.26 29.37
C THR A 65 6.07 -50.78 27.93
N ASP A 66 5.23 -51.76 27.60
CA ASP A 66 5.11 -52.29 26.25
C ASP A 66 4.10 -51.50 25.40
N ASN A 67 4.22 -51.58 24.07
CA ASN A 67 3.37 -50.82 23.14
C ASN A 67 1.97 -51.47 22.94
N ASN A 68 1.66 -52.59 23.60
CA ASN A 68 0.33 -53.19 23.55
C ASN A 68 -0.51 -52.69 24.74
N LEU A 69 -1.30 -51.65 24.46
CA LEU A 69 -2.17 -50.99 25.45
C LEU A 69 -3.28 -51.86 26.03
N THR A 70 -3.40 -53.13 25.65
CA THR A 70 -4.33 -54.09 26.26
C THR A 70 -3.66 -55.06 27.23
N ASN A 71 -2.33 -55.11 27.25
CA ASN A 71 -1.58 -55.92 28.20
C ASN A 71 -1.65 -55.32 29.61
N SER A 72 -1.51 -56.18 30.62
CA SER A 72 -1.49 -55.75 32.02
C SER A 72 -0.52 -56.56 32.87
N ALA A 73 0.18 -55.87 33.77
CA ALA A 73 0.88 -56.50 34.89
C ALA A 73 -0.10 -56.84 36.01
N THR A 74 0.07 -58.01 36.63
CA THR A 74 -0.80 -58.47 37.73
C THR A 74 -0.06 -58.37 39.05
N VAL A 75 -0.62 -57.60 39.97
CA VAL A 75 -0.17 -57.46 41.36
C VAL A 75 -0.97 -58.43 42.22
N ASN A 76 -0.30 -59.39 42.86
CA ASN A 76 -0.92 -60.29 43.85
C ASN A 76 -0.25 -60.11 45.21
N MET A 77 -1.05 -59.96 46.27
CA MET A 77 -0.52 -59.88 47.64
C MET A 77 -1.50 -60.44 48.67
N THR A 78 -0.97 -61.03 49.75
CA THR A 78 -1.75 -61.46 50.92
C THR A 78 -0.93 -61.26 52.19
N GLY A 79 -1.56 -60.74 53.25
CA GLY A 79 -0.91 -60.43 54.53
C GLY A 79 -1.36 -59.08 55.12
N ILE A 80 -0.90 -58.75 56.32
CA ILE A 80 -1.35 -57.56 57.06
C ILE A 80 -0.38 -56.41 56.80
N GLY A 81 -0.92 -55.24 56.40
CA GLY A 81 -0.13 -54.05 56.11
C GLY A 81 0.75 -54.20 54.87
N CYS A 82 0.30 -55.01 53.91
CA CYS A 82 1.07 -55.36 52.72
C CYS A 82 1.00 -54.27 51.68
N SER A 83 2.15 -53.78 51.23
CA SER A 83 2.22 -52.88 50.08
C SER A 83 3.03 -53.47 48.95
N GLU A 84 2.56 -53.27 47.73
CA GLU A 84 3.29 -53.56 46.50
C GLU A 84 3.09 -52.40 45.53
N TYR A 85 4.15 -52.01 44.84
CA TYR A 85 4.13 -50.98 43.82
C TYR A 85 4.63 -51.50 42.48
N ILE A 86 4.10 -50.89 41.42
CA ILE A 86 4.70 -50.90 40.09
C ILE A 86 5.10 -49.45 39.80
N SER A 87 6.32 -49.27 39.32
CA SER A 87 6.85 -47.98 38.95
C SER A 87 7.37 -48.01 37.53
N VAL A 88 7.13 -46.94 36.77
CA VAL A 88 7.72 -46.73 35.45
C VAL A 88 8.64 -45.54 35.55
N LYS A 89 9.92 -45.80 35.31
CA LYS A 89 10.98 -44.80 35.35
C LYS A 89 11.49 -44.55 33.94
N ASP A 90 11.65 -43.27 33.63
CA ASP A 90 12.45 -42.79 32.52
C ASP A 90 13.94 -42.77 32.93
N ASN A 91 14.79 -43.46 32.18
CA ASN A 91 16.21 -43.57 32.51
C ASN A 91 17.08 -42.54 31.80
N ASP A 92 16.48 -41.68 30.97
CA ASP A 92 17.22 -40.59 30.34
C ASP A 92 17.45 -39.48 31.36
N VAL A 93 18.68 -39.39 31.89
CA VAL A 93 19.07 -38.47 33.00
C VAL A 93 18.86 -36.98 32.69
N ALA A 94 18.57 -36.65 31.42
CA ALA A 94 18.28 -35.30 30.95
C ALA A 94 16.79 -35.06 30.65
N ASP A 95 15.93 -36.08 30.75
CA ASP A 95 14.49 -36.01 30.46
C ASP A 95 13.69 -36.09 31.76
N THR A 96 13.26 -34.93 32.27
CA THR A 96 12.31 -34.83 33.39
C THR A 96 11.01 -34.23 32.89
N TYR A 97 9.89 -34.82 33.28
CA TYR A 97 8.55 -34.26 33.07
C TYR A 97 8.37 -33.04 33.99
N PRO A 98 8.13 -31.84 33.46
CA PRO A 98 8.08 -30.62 34.25
C PRO A 98 6.83 -30.54 35.13
N ALA A 99 6.92 -29.75 36.19
CA ALA A 99 5.77 -29.30 36.98
C ALA A 99 4.63 -28.79 36.08
N GLY A 100 3.39 -29.13 36.44
CA GLY A 100 2.20 -28.93 35.61
C GLY A 100 1.87 -30.13 34.70
N THR A 101 2.68 -31.18 34.65
CA THR A 101 2.38 -32.40 33.85
C THR A 101 1.45 -33.34 34.64
N PHE A 102 0.43 -33.89 33.98
CA PHE A 102 -0.38 -34.96 34.58
C PHE A 102 0.42 -36.26 34.67
N ALA A 103 0.33 -36.95 35.80
CA ALA A 103 0.95 -38.24 36.03
C ALA A 103 -0.08 -39.24 36.58
N GLY A 104 -0.21 -40.39 35.92
CA GLY A 104 -1.23 -41.39 36.30
C GLY A 104 -0.99 -42.78 35.73
N TYR A 105 -1.99 -43.64 35.87
CA TYR A 105 -2.05 -45.01 35.34
C TYR A 105 -3.46 -45.35 34.81
N ARG A 106 -3.51 -46.16 33.75
CA ARG A 106 -4.69 -46.95 33.38
C ARG A 106 -4.64 -48.30 34.09
N ILE A 107 -5.74 -48.69 34.70
CA ILE A 107 -5.87 -49.94 35.47
C ILE A 107 -7.18 -50.66 35.11
N ALA A 108 -7.23 -51.98 35.27
CA ALA A 108 -8.48 -52.71 35.05
C ALA A 108 -9.41 -52.58 36.26
N SER A 109 -10.72 -52.46 36.02
CA SER A 109 -11.73 -52.31 37.08
C SER A 109 -11.88 -53.54 37.97
N GLY A 110 -11.49 -54.73 37.49
CA GLY A 110 -11.48 -55.97 38.29
C GLY A 110 -10.62 -55.88 39.55
N GLY A 111 -9.52 -55.11 39.50
CA GLY A 111 -8.66 -54.84 40.66
C GLY A 111 -9.23 -53.81 41.64
N LEU A 112 -10.12 -52.93 41.18
CA LEU A 112 -10.82 -51.93 42.01
C LEU A 112 -12.03 -52.53 42.75
N ILE A 113 -12.73 -53.47 42.11
CA ILE A 113 -13.91 -54.15 42.66
C ILE A 113 -13.49 -55.30 43.60
N GLY A 114 -12.33 -55.92 43.40
CA GLY A 114 -11.72 -56.88 44.33
C GLY A 114 -11.02 -56.25 45.55
N ALA A 115 -10.73 -54.95 45.53
CA ALA A 115 -10.14 -54.17 46.64
C ALA A 115 -11.09 -53.93 47.83
N SER A 116 -12.34 -54.41 47.70
CA SER A 116 -13.51 -53.90 48.41
C SER A 116 -13.65 -54.35 49.87
N LEU A 117 -12.56 -54.56 50.61
CA LEU A 117 -12.63 -54.49 52.07
C LEU A 117 -11.45 -53.79 52.76
N SER A 118 -10.35 -53.38 52.09
CA SER A 118 -9.19 -52.80 52.82
C SER A 118 -7.97 -52.28 52.04
N ALA A 119 -8.01 -52.03 50.72
CA ALA A 119 -6.81 -51.54 50.02
C ALA A 119 -6.79 -50.00 49.79
N THR A 120 -5.63 -49.37 49.99
CA THR A 120 -5.34 -47.97 49.59
C THR A 120 -4.57 -47.98 48.26
N ILE A 121 -5.02 -47.18 47.29
CA ILE A 121 -4.30 -46.94 46.02
C ILE A 121 -3.65 -45.55 46.08
N LYS A 122 -2.38 -45.46 45.70
CA LYS A 122 -1.60 -44.23 45.69
C LYS A 122 -0.84 -44.09 44.38
N VAL A 123 -0.85 -42.91 43.76
CA VAL A 123 0.05 -42.57 42.65
C VAL A 123 1.02 -41.49 43.12
N ASP A 124 2.30 -41.82 43.05
CA ASP A 124 3.41 -40.99 43.49
C ASP A 124 4.31 -40.64 42.32
N THR A 125 4.90 -39.44 42.34
CA THR A 125 5.96 -39.04 41.43
C THR A 125 7.31 -39.02 42.13
N TYR A 126 8.35 -39.41 41.41
CA TYR A 126 9.75 -39.41 41.86
C TYR A 126 10.60 -38.69 40.82
N ASN A 127 11.70 -38.09 41.27
CA ASN A 127 12.71 -37.47 40.42
C ASN A 127 14.08 -37.96 40.87
N ASN A 128 14.85 -38.61 40.00
CA ASN A 128 16.16 -39.18 40.34
C ASN A 128 16.09 -40.11 41.57
N ASN A 129 15.03 -40.92 41.65
CA ASN A 129 14.68 -41.79 42.78
C ASN A 129 14.33 -41.07 44.10
N VAL A 130 14.17 -39.75 44.09
CA VAL A 130 13.71 -38.95 45.25
C VAL A 130 12.21 -38.70 45.12
N PHE A 131 11.45 -39.04 46.16
CA PHE A 131 10.01 -38.78 46.22
C PHE A 131 9.70 -37.29 46.06
N GLN A 132 8.79 -36.96 45.14
CA GLN A 132 8.36 -35.58 44.87
C GLN A 132 7.06 -35.26 45.59
N GLU A 133 5.99 -35.96 45.23
CA GLU A 133 4.67 -35.81 45.84
C GLU A 133 3.74 -36.99 45.52
N THR A 134 2.58 -36.99 46.17
CA THR A 134 1.47 -37.90 45.91
C THR A 134 0.42 -37.15 45.12
N VAL A 135 0.28 -37.48 43.84
CA VAL A 135 -0.68 -36.81 42.93
C VAL A 135 -2.08 -37.42 43.01
N TYR A 136 -2.23 -38.63 43.56
CA TYR A 136 -3.52 -39.29 43.75
C TYR A 136 -3.50 -40.29 44.91
N GLN A 137 -4.56 -40.32 45.73
CA GLN A 137 -4.71 -41.32 46.80
C GLN A 137 -6.19 -41.61 47.12
N THR A 138 -6.55 -42.87 47.36
CA THR A 138 -7.91 -43.30 47.74
C THR A 138 -7.93 -44.53 48.67
N SER A 139 -8.88 -44.59 49.62
CA SER A 139 -9.01 -45.65 50.64
C SER A 139 -10.46 -46.15 50.87
N SER A 140 -10.86 -47.25 50.21
CA SER A 140 -12.06 -48.09 50.45
C SER A 140 -13.50 -47.56 50.14
N ILE A 141 -14.49 -48.46 50.30
CA ILE A 141 -15.69 -48.82 49.49
C ILE A 141 -16.71 -47.74 49.09
N ALA A 142 -16.74 -46.55 49.71
CA ALA A 142 -17.77 -45.56 49.40
C ALA A 142 -17.43 -44.66 48.18
N GLY A 143 -16.15 -44.54 47.81
CA GLY A 143 -15.69 -43.60 46.78
C GLY A 143 -15.42 -44.19 45.39
N LEU A 144 -15.45 -45.53 45.23
CA LEU A 144 -15.02 -46.20 43.99
C LEU A 144 -16.09 -47.09 43.34
N ASN A 145 -17.31 -47.15 43.89
CA ASN A 145 -18.40 -47.78 43.15
C ASN A 145 -18.77 -46.85 41.98
N SER A 146 -18.28 -47.20 40.79
CA SER A 146 -18.63 -46.71 39.43
C SER A 146 -17.99 -45.42 38.88
N THR A 147 -17.60 -44.44 39.71
CA THR A 147 -17.23 -43.07 39.26
C THR A 147 -16.11 -42.96 38.23
N LEU A 148 -15.05 -43.77 38.37
CA LEU A 148 -13.84 -43.69 37.54
C LEU A 148 -13.74 -44.81 36.50
N VAL A 149 -14.76 -45.68 36.42
CA VAL A 149 -14.77 -46.82 35.51
C VAL A 149 -15.32 -46.36 34.16
N ALA A 150 -14.49 -46.49 33.13
CA ALA A 150 -14.89 -46.33 31.74
C ALA A 150 -15.73 -47.53 31.30
N GLY A 151 -16.58 -47.34 30.28
CA GLY A 151 -17.49 -48.37 29.77
C GLY A 151 -16.80 -49.64 29.24
N ASP A 152 -15.49 -49.60 29.04
CA ASP A 152 -14.64 -50.74 28.66
C ASP A 152 -14.15 -51.58 29.86
N GLY A 153 -14.57 -51.24 31.08
CA GLY A 153 -14.16 -51.95 32.29
C GLY A 153 -12.76 -51.58 32.79
N THR A 154 -12.22 -50.44 32.39
CA THR A 154 -10.94 -49.89 32.92
C THR A 154 -11.18 -48.61 33.72
N ALA A 155 -10.18 -48.14 34.45
CA ALA A 155 -10.21 -46.86 35.16
C ALA A 155 -8.90 -46.11 34.98
N GLN A 156 -8.94 -44.79 35.14
CA GLN A 156 -7.78 -43.92 35.10
C GLN A 156 -7.60 -43.25 36.46
N VAL A 157 -6.39 -43.34 37.02
CA VAL A 157 -6.03 -42.76 38.33
C VAL A 157 -4.78 -41.92 38.19
N GLY A 158 -4.77 -40.71 38.75
CA GLY A 158 -3.65 -39.77 38.62
C GLY A 158 -4.06 -38.34 38.92
N GLY A 159 -3.09 -37.42 38.82
CA GLY A 159 -3.28 -36.00 39.07
C GLY A 159 -2.18 -35.15 38.43
N VAL A 160 -2.33 -33.83 38.48
CA VAL A 160 -1.32 -32.89 37.99
C VAL A 160 -0.19 -32.77 39.02
N SER A 161 1.04 -33.05 38.59
CA SER A 161 2.24 -32.89 39.43
C SER A 161 2.57 -31.41 39.56
N THR A 162 2.79 -30.92 40.77
CA THR A 162 3.30 -29.57 41.06
C THR A 162 4.83 -29.49 40.99
N LYS A 163 5.51 -30.63 40.85
CA LYS A 163 6.97 -30.75 40.76
C LYS A 163 7.42 -31.56 39.54
N ASP A 164 8.67 -31.34 39.14
CA ASP A 164 9.32 -32.12 38.09
C ASP A 164 9.55 -33.58 38.52
N PHE A 165 9.34 -34.55 37.63
CA PHE A 165 9.49 -35.98 37.90
C PHE A 165 10.12 -36.76 36.72
N ASP A 166 10.72 -37.91 36.99
CA ASP A 166 11.22 -38.89 36.00
C ASP A 166 10.58 -40.28 36.18
N GLU A 167 9.76 -40.47 37.21
CA GLU A 167 9.20 -41.77 37.56
C GLU A 167 7.78 -41.62 38.12
N ILE A 168 6.84 -42.42 37.60
CA ILE A 168 5.45 -42.51 38.09
C ILE A 168 5.27 -43.87 38.76
N ARG A 169 4.82 -43.88 40.02
CA ARG A 169 4.66 -45.09 40.83
C ARG A 169 3.22 -45.28 41.28
N ILE A 170 2.61 -46.41 40.96
CA ILE A 170 1.33 -46.83 41.54
C ILE A 170 1.57 -47.84 42.66
N THR A 171 1.04 -47.57 43.86
CA THR A 171 1.17 -48.41 45.05
C THR A 171 -0.19 -48.89 45.52
N TYR A 172 -0.30 -50.19 45.77
CA TYR A 172 -1.43 -50.83 46.40
C TYR A 172 -1.04 -51.24 47.82
N THR A 173 -1.85 -50.90 48.83
CA THR A 173 -1.60 -51.28 50.23
C THR A 173 -2.82 -51.98 50.83
N SER A 174 -2.72 -53.26 51.18
CA SER A 174 -3.76 -54.01 51.91
C SER A 174 -3.67 -53.80 53.44
N LEU A 175 -4.80 -53.46 54.07
CA LEU A 175 -4.92 -53.28 55.52
C LEU A 175 -5.21 -54.58 56.30
N ILE A 176 -5.62 -55.68 55.63
CA ILE A 176 -5.99 -56.98 56.26
C ILE A 176 -5.48 -58.19 55.44
N GLY A 177 -5.27 -59.32 56.11
CA GLY A 177 -4.60 -60.53 55.60
C GLY A 177 -5.29 -61.33 54.48
N PHE A 178 -6.16 -60.72 53.67
CA PHE A 178 -6.84 -61.38 52.56
C PHE A 178 -6.01 -61.33 51.27
N PHE A 179 -6.27 -62.27 50.36
CA PHE A 179 -5.67 -62.28 49.03
C PHE A 179 -6.24 -61.14 48.18
N TYR A 180 -5.36 -60.29 47.66
CA TYR A 180 -5.62 -59.15 46.80
C TYR A 180 -4.99 -59.36 45.44
N SER A 181 -5.72 -59.06 44.37
CA SER A 181 -5.23 -59.09 42.98
C SER A 181 -5.66 -57.82 42.23
N ALA A 182 -4.75 -57.19 41.51
CA ALA A 182 -5.03 -56.03 40.66
C ALA A 182 -4.24 -56.06 39.35
N GLU A 183 -4.82 -55.50 38.30
CA GLU A 183 -4.22 -55.43 36.97
C GLU A 183 -3.90 -53.97 36.62
N VAL A 184 -2.62 -53.70 36.35
CA VAL A 184 -2.09 -52.39 35.95
C VAL A 184 -1.71 -52.46 34.48
N MET A 185 -2.27 -51.58 33.66
CA MET A 185 -2.07 -51.63 32.21
C MET A 185 -0.85 -50.82 31.79
N TYR A 186 -0.90 -49.49 31.94
CA TYR A 186 0.21 -48.59 31.55
C TYR A 186 0.10 -47.23 32.27
N PRO A 187 1.23 -46.52 32.49
CA PRO A 187 1.21 -45.14 32.98
C PRO A 187 0.70 -44.16 31.93
N ILE A 188 0.12 -43.05 32.38
CA ILE A 188 -0.45 -41.99 31.54
C ILE A 188 0.22 -40.67 31.88
N ILE A 189 0.55 -39.89 30.85
CA ILE A 189 0.94 -38.48 30.98
C ILE A 189 0.02 -37.58 30.16
N LYS A 190 -0.03 -36.29 30.51
CA LYS A 190 -0.66 -35.26 29.68
C LYS A 190 0.07 -33.92 29.83
N LYS A 191 0.35 -33.30 28.69
CA LYS A 191 0.88 -31.94 28.57
C LYS A 191 -0.27 -30.96 28.44
N TYR A 192 -0.30 -29.94 29.28
CA TYR A 192 -1.29 -28.86 29.17
C TYR A 192 -0.75 -27.72 28.31
N CYS A 193 -1.60 -27.23 27.42
CA CYS A 193 -1.33 -26.12 26.51
C CYS A 193 -2.49 -25.11 26.62
N PRO A 194 -2.20 -23.79 26.62
CA PRO A 194 -3.24 -22.76 26.72
C PRO A 194 -4.36 -22.94 25.68
N GLY A 195 -5.61 -22.71 26.11
CA GLY A 195 -6.77 -22.71 25.22
C GLY A 195 -6.94 -21.40 24.44
N PRO A 196 -7.92 -21.32 23.52
CA PRO A 196 -8.22 -20.09 22.79
C PRO A 196 -8.73 -18.98 23.72
N VAL A 197 -8.47 -17.72 23.35
CA VAL A 197 -9.06 -16.55 24.02
C VAL A 197 -10.56 -16.49 23.71
N LEU A 198 -11.40 -16.30 24.74
CA LEU A 198 -12.85 -16.23 24.55
C LEU A 198 -13.27 -14.95 23.81
N GLN A 199 -14.02 -15.09 22.72
CA GLN A 199 -14.65 -13.98 21.99
C GLN A 199 -16.05 -13.68 22.55
N CYS A 200 -16.51 -12.41 22.48
CA CYS A 200 -17.89 -12.08 22.83
C CYS A 200 -18.85 -12.82 21.88
N ALA A 201 -20.04 -13.19 22.35
CA ALA A 201 -21.07 -13.88 21.56
C ALA A 201 -20.71 -15.29 21.05
N THR A 202 -19.54 -15.82 21.39
CA THR A 202 -19.13 -17.19 21.06
C THR A 202 -19.25 -18.09 22.29
N THR A 203 -19.85 -19.27 22.09
CA THR A 203 -19.95 -20.32 23.12
C THR A 203 -18.84 -21.34 22.92
N TYR A 204 -18.07 -21.61 23.97
CA TYR A 204 -16.98 -22.58 23.97
C TYR A 204 -17.34 -23.77 24.88
N ARG A 205 -16.96 -24.97 24.45
CA ARG A 205 -17.15 -26.22 25.20
C ARG A 205 -15.79 -26.77 25.58
N TRP A 206 -15.58 -26.98 26.87
CA TRP A 206 -14.32 -27.49 27.39
C TRP A 206 -14.08 -28.93 26.93
N SER A 207 -12.98 -29.13 26.21
CA SER A 207 -12.54 -30.43 25.72
C SER A 207 -11.03 -30.53 25.73
N ASN A 208 -10.51 -31.74 25.90
CA ASN A 208 -9.09 -32.07 25.97
C ASN A 208 -8.30 -31.84 24.68
N THR A 209 -8.91 -31.37 23.59
CA THR A 209 -8.16 -30.95 22.39
C THR A 209 -8.02 -29.44 22.30
N GLN A 210 -8.93 -28.70 22.92
CA GLN A 210 -9.03 -27.24 22.78
C GLN A 210 -8.63 -26.50 24.05
N PHE A 211 -8.85 -27.10 25.22
CA PHE A 211 -8.60 -26.46 26.52
C PHE A 211 -7.75 -27.35 27.43
N PRO A 212 -6.94 -26.75 28.33
CA PRO A 212 -6.13 -27.48 29.29
C PRO A 212 -6.98 -27.90 30.50
N VAL A 213 -8.07 -28.64 30.25
CA VAL A 213 -9.06 -28.98 31.28
C VAL A 213 -8.79 -30.35 31.88
N GLU A 214 -9.13 -30.55 33.15
CA GLU A 214 -8.94 -31.81 33.85
C GLU A 214 -10.09 -32.11 34.82
N LEU A 215 -10.41 -33.39 34.99
CA LEU A 215 -11.46 -33.80 35.93
C LEU A 215 -10.89 -33.77 37.36
N VAL A 216 -11.52 -33.01 38.25
CA VAL A 216 -11.12 -32.94 39.66
C VAL A 216 -11.67 -34.17 40.39
N THR A 217 -10.88 -35.25 40.41
CA THR A 217 -11.32 -36.57 40.88
C THR A 217 -11.73 -36.62 42.34
N GLN A 218 -11.17 -35.77 43.21
CA GLN A 218 -11.60 -35.70 44.63
C GLN A 218 -12.97 -35.03 44.80
N GLN A 219 -13.43 -34.29 43.80
CA GLN A 219 -14.70 -33.56 43.79
C GLN A 219 -15.70 -34.11 42.77
N THR A 220 -15.45 -35.33 42.27
CA THR A 220 -16.31 -36.02 41.32
C THR A 220 -16.73 -37.37 41.90
N GLY A 221 -18.04 -37.65 41.95
CA GLY A 221 -18.59 -38.89 42.49
C GLY A 221 -19.84 -38.69 43.34
N LEU A 222 -20.17 -39.69 44.15
CA LEU A 222 -21.32 -39.66 45.06
C LEU A 222 -20.92 -39.12 46.43
N VAL A 223 -21.70 -38.19 46.97
CA VAL A 223 -21.49 -37.60 48.30
C VAL A 223 -22.76 -37.74 49.16
N GLY A 224 -22.59 -37.67 50.49
CA GLY A 224 -23.71 -37.63 51.44
C GLY A 224 -24.46 -38.95 51.68
N GLY A 225 -24.01 -40.10 51.17
CA GLY A 225 -24.75 -41.36 51.29
C GLY A 225 -25.77 -41.60 50.18
N ALA A 226 -25.65 -40.85 49.08
CA ALA A 226 -26.39 -41.10 47.85
C ALA A 226 -26.21 -42.56 47.38
N ILE A 227 -27.33 -43.16 46.93
CA ILE A 227 -27.33 -44.48 46.29
C ILE A 227 -27.43 -44.25 44.79
N GLY A 228 -26.43 -44.63 44.02
CA GLY A 228 -26.38 -44.32 42.59
C GLY A 228 -25.07 -44.70 41.92
N SER A 229 -24.78 -44.07 40.79
CA SER A 229 -23.53 -44.21 40.04
C SER A 229 -23.22 -42.94 39.26
N VAL A 230 -21.97 -42.53 39.23
CA VAL A 230 -21.43 -41.67 38.15
C VAL A 230 -20.62 -42.61 37.27
N THR A 231 -20.77 -42.59 35.96
CA THR A 231 -20.01 -43.48 35.05
C THR A 231 -19.50 -42.69 33.87
N ASN A 232 -18.35 -43.10 33.31
CA ASN A 232 -17.68 -42.39 32.23
C ASN A 232 -17.42 -40.91 32.54
N ALA A 233 -17.07 -40.56 33.78
CA ALA A 233 -16.90 -39.16 34.19
C ALA A 233 -15.92 -38.38 33.28
N TYR A 234 -14.87 -39.03 32.77
CA TYR A 234 -13.91 -38.42 31.84
C TYR A 234 -14.48 -38.00 30.48
N ASN A 235 -15.67 -38.49 30.11
CA ASN A 235 -16.31 -38.12 28.86
C ASN A 235 -16.75 -36.64 28.82
N VAL A 236 -16.93 -35.99 29.98
CA VAL A 236 -17.27 -34.55 30.04
C VAL A 236 -16.15 -33.64 29.52
N ILE A 237 -14.94 -34.16 29.33
CA ILE A 237 -13.82 -33.42 28.71
C ILE A 237 -13.37 -34.07 27.39
N SER A 238 -14.21 -34.94 26.80
CA SER A 238 -13.92 -35.57 25.51
C SER A 238 -13.97 -34.54 24.38
N PRO A 239 -13.09 -34.66 23.36
CA PRO A 239 -13.23 -33.91 22.11
C PRO A 239 -14.41 -34.38 21.26
N ASP A 240 -14.91 -35.61 21.46
CA ASP A 240 -16.15 -36.06 20.83
C ASP A 240 -17.33 -35.45 21.59
N THR A 241 -17.98 -34.47 20.98
CA THR A 241 -19.13 -33.79 21.59
C THR A 241 -20.33 -34.71 21.82
N THR A 242 -20.34 -35.95 21.32
CA THR A 242 -21.39 -36.95 21.57
C THR A 242 -21.14 -37.79 22.82
N ASP A 243 -19.92 -37.75 23.37
CA ASP A 243 -19.59 -38.45 24.60
C ASP A 243 -20.19 -37.74 25.82
N PHE A 244 -20.69 -38.54 26.77
CA PHE A 244 -21.26 -38.04 28.03
C PHE A 244 -20.86 -38.93 29.21
N ALA A 245 -20.80 -38.30 30.38
CA ALA A 245 -20.89 -39.00 31.65
C ALA A 245 -22.35 -39.33 31.95
N THR A 246 -22.61 -40.49 32.54
CA THR A 246 -23.96 -40.86 32.99
C THR A 246 -24.01 -40.79 34.51
N VAL A 247 -24.92 -39.97 35.01
CA VAL A 247 -25.24 -39.85 36.44
C VAL A 247 -26.58 -40.53 36.69
N ASN A 248 -26.59 -41.58 37.50
CA ASN A 248 -27.80 -42.24 37.98
C ASN A 248 -27.89 -42.04 39.48
N ILE A 249 -29.01 -41.48 39.95
CA ILE A 249 -29.25 -41.37 41.39
C ILE A 249 -30.56 -42.05 41.73
N ASN A 250 -30.49 -43.15 42.49
CA ASN A 250 -31.64 -43.91 42.96
C ASN A 250 -32.19 -43.31 44.26
N VAL A 251 -33.48 -43.52 44.53
CA VAL A 251 -34.16 -43.09 45.76
C VAL A 251 -33.44 -43.69 46.99
N GLY A 252 -32.78 -42.86 47.80
CA GLY A 252 -31.92 -43.28 48.93
C GLY A 252 -31.84 -42.26 50.08
N LEU A 253 -30.82 -42.39 50.94
CA LEU A 253 -30.51 -41.38 51.98
C LEU A 253 -30.03 -40.08 51.31
N PHE A 254 -30.37 -38.93 51.92
CA PHE A 254 -30.01 -37.58 51.47
C PHE A 254 -28.55 -37.48 50.99
N GLY A 255 -28.33 -37.30 49.69
CA GLY A 255 -26.98 -37.15 49.10
C GLY A 255 -27.03 -36.53 47.70
N ALA A 256 -25.87 -36.40 47.06
CA ALA A 256 -25.73 -35.81 45.73
C ALA A 256 -24.73 -36.57 44.85
N ALA A 257 -24.77 -36.33 43.54
CA ALA A 257 -23.69 -36.66 42.63
C ALA A 257 -23.03 -35.37 42.14
N GLU A 258 -21.71 -35.37 42.07
CA GLU A 258 -20.91 -34.22 41.66
C GLU A 258 -20.01 -34.59 40.48
N ILE A 259 -19.85 -33.67 39.54
CA ILE A 259 -18.83 -33.71 38.49
C ILE A 259 -18.17 -32.34 38.46
N SER A 260 -16.84 -32.31 38.59
CA SER A 260 -16.06 -31.08 38.65
C SER A 260 -14.92 -31.09 37.65
N VAL A 261 -14.80 -30.02 36.87
CA VAL A 261 -13.77 -29.85 35.84
C VAL A 261 -13.06 -28.53 36.08
N GLU A 262 -11.73 -28.56 36.03
CA GLU A 262 -10.84 -27.41 36.20
C GLU A 262 -10.08 -27.14 34.91
N ASP A 263 -9.96 -25.88 34.50
CA ASP A 263 -8.97 -25.42 33.53
C ASP A 263 -7.67 -25.13 34.27
N VAL A 264 -6.66 -25.98 34.08
CA VAL A 264 -5.46 -25.97 34.94
C VAL A 264 -4.50 -24.81 34.65
N LEU A 265 -4.74 -24.04 33.58
CA LEU A 265 -3.88 -22.92 33.17
C LEU A 265 -4.60 -21.57 33.16
N SER A 266 -5.93 -21.54 33.05
CA SER A 266 -6.69 -20.32 32.71
C SER A 266 -7.66 -19.91 33.81
N THR A 267 -7.68 -18.61 34.13
CA THR A 267 -8.70 -18.00 34.98
C THR A 267 -9.67 -17.15 34.16
N TYR A 268 -10.95 -17.47 34.22
CA TYR A 268 -12.05 -16.78 33.57
C TYR A 268 -12.53 -15.61 34.42
N GLN A 269 -12.85 -14.47 33.78
CA GLN A 269 -13.19 -13.21 34.46
C GLN A 269 -14.69 -13.10 34.80
N PRO A 270 -15.09 -12.22 35.75
CA PRO A 270 -16.49 -11.87 35.96
C PRO A 270 -17.22 -11.50 34.66
N GLY A 271 -18.51 -11.85 34.54
CA GLY A 271 -19.30 -11.64 33.33
C GLY A 271 -19.23 -12.79 32.33
N THR A 272 -18.49 -13.85 32.64
CA THR A 272 -18.42 -15.08 31.84
C THR A 272 -19.52 -16.04 32.29
N PHE A 273 -20.26 -16.62 31.35
CA PHE A 273 -21.17 -17.74 31.63
C PHE A 273 -20.37 -18.99 31.98
N ALA A 274 -20.79 -19.72 33.01
CA ALA A 274 -20.24 -21.01 33.43
C ALA A 274 -21.36 -22.03 33.60
N GLY A 275 -21.24 -23.19 32.95
CA GLY A 275 -22.30 -24.21 32.97
C GLY A 275 -21.88 -25.57 32.41
N PHE A 276 -22.87 -26.44 32.19
CA PHE A 276 -22.73 -27.76 31.55
C PHE A 276 -23.86 -28.01 30.55
N ASP A 277 -23.54 -28.74 29.49
CA ASP A 277 -24.54 -29.36 28.63
C ASP A 277 -25.09 -30.65 29.26
N ILE A 278 -26.40 -30.80 29.29
CA ILE A 278 -27.08 -31.96 29.89
C ILE A 278 -28.21 -32.49 28.99
N ASN A 279 -28.53 -33.77 29.15
CA ASN A 279 -29.73 -34.40 28.57
C ASN A 279 -30.36 -35.38 29.55
N SER A 280 -31.70 -35.42 29.57
CA SER A 280 -32.47 -36.40 30.35
C SER A 280 -33.80 -36.68 29.66
N THR A 281 -34.31 -37.89 29.85
CA THR A 281 -35.61 -38.33 29.31
C THR A 281 -36.81 -37.69 30.02
N SER A 282 -36.60 -36.93 31.10
CA SER A 282 -37.67 -36.29 31.89
C SER A 282 -37.22 -34.98 32.57
N ILE A 283 -36.80 -33.99 31.77
CA ILE A 283 -36.50 -32.64 32.28
C ILE A 283 -37.82 -31.97 32.70
N SER A 284 -38.03 -31.80 34.01
CA SER A 284 -39.19 -31.12 34.61
C SER A 284 -38.75 -29.95 35.49
N PHE A 285 -39.66 -29.09 35.95
CA PHE A 285 -39.31 -27.99 36.88
C PHE A 285 -38.61 -28.50 38.15
N GLU A 286 -39.03 -29.65 38.70
CA GLU A 286 -38.41 -30.26 39.88
C GLU A 286 -36.99 -30.79 39.62
N PHE A 287 -36.66 -31.08 38.36
CA PHE A 287 -35.29 -31.41 37.97
C PHE A 287 -34.37 -30.19 38.13
N PHE A 288 -34.78 -28.98 37.73
CA PHE A 288 -33.94 -27.79 37.90
C PHE A 288 -33.68 -27.47 39.38
N ASN A 289 -34.64 -27.71 40.27
CA ASN A 289 -34.48 -27.61 41.73
C ASN A 289 -33.38 -28.55 42.27
N SER A 290 -33.05 -29.62 41.55
CA SER A 290 -32.02 -30.59 41.91
C SER A 290 -30.61 -30.22 41.42
N VAL A 291 -30.50 -29.31 40.44
CA VAL A 291 -29.22 -28.91 39.83
C VAL A 291 -28.65 -27.66 40.51
N GLN A 292 -27.37 -27.71 40.86
CA GLN A 292 -26.58 -26.52 41.21
C GLN A 292 -25.34 -26.46 40.32
N ILE A 293 -24.97 -25.24 39.91
CA ILE A 293 -23.69 -24.96 39.26
C ILE A 293 -22.86 -24.14 40.24
N LYS A 294 -21.64 -24.59 40.48
CA LYS A 294 -20.69 -23.92 41.35
C LYS A 294 -19.44 -23.57 40.57
N THR A 295 -18.82 -22.46 40.90
CA THR A 295 -17.52 -22.07 40.38
C THR A 295 -16.49 -22.02 41.49
N TYR A 296 -15.24 -22.36 41.16
CA TYR A 296 -14.10 -22.35 42.07
C TYR A 296 -12.94 -21.57 41.44
N LEU A 297 -12.05 -21.05 42.28
CA LEU A 297 -10.79 -20.43 41.89
C LEU A 297 -9.69 -21.06 42.74
N ASN A 298 -8.75 -21.76 42.12
CA ASN A 298 -7.68 -22.51 42.78
C ASN A 298 -8.22 -23.43 43.89
N GLY A 299 -9.32 -24.14 43.61
CA GLY A 299 -10.00 -25.04 44.55
C GLY A 299 -10.83 -24.36 45.65
N VAL A 300 -10.94 -23.02 45.67
CA VAL A 300 -11.78 -22.27 46.61
C VAL A 300 -13.10 -21.86 45.96
N GLU A 301 -14.23 -22.26 46.57
CA GLU A 301 -15.59 -21.95 46.06
C GLU A 301 -15.80 -20.42 45.94
N GLN A 302 -16.24 -19.97 44.77
CA GLN A 302 -16.45 -18.55 44.45
C GLN A 302 -17.92 -18.17 44.51
N GLU A 303 -18.75 -18.91 43.77
CA GLU A 303 -20.17 -18.65 43.58
C GLU A 303 -20.95 -19.95 43.41
N VAL A 304 -22.22 -19.92 43.81
CA VAL A 304 -23.17 -21.02 43.67
C VAL A 304 -24.44 -20.46 43.07
N SER A 305 -24.86 -20.99 41.93
CA SER A 305 -26.16 -20.71 41.34
C SER A 305 -27.12 -21.87 41.60
N THR A 306 -28.37 -21.52 41.91
CA THR A 306 -29.45 -22.47 42.18
C THR A 306 -30.57 -22.26 41.16
N SER A 307 -31.42 -23.28 40.99
CA SER A 307 -32.56 -23.41 40.08
C SER A 307 -33.33 -22.16 39.60
N ALA A 308 -33.40 -21.06 40.36
CA ALA A 308 -34.07 -19.82 39.97
C ALA A 308 -33.25 -18.89 39.05
N GLU A 309 -31.93 -19.08 38.96
CA GLU A 309 -30.98 -18.20 38.25
C GLU A 309 -30.22 -18.91 37.11
N LEU A 310 -30.56 -20.18 36.82
CA LEU A 310 -29.93 -20.94 35.74
C LEU A 310 -30.50 -20.49 34.38
N PHE A 311 -29.62 -19.98 33.52
CA PHE A 311 -29.94 -19.53 32.15
C PHE A 311 -29.75 -20.69 31.15
N ASP A 312 -30.64 -20.76 30.16
CA ASP A 312 -30.49 -21.60 28.95
C ASP A 312 -29.95 -20.73 27.81
N ILE A 313 -28.76 -21.05 27.28
CA ILE A 313 -28.18 -20.40 26.10
C ILE A 313 -28.27 -21.39 24.94
N ALA A 314 -29.09 -21.05 23.93
CA ALA A 314 -29.28 -21.71 22.63
C ALA A 314 -29.27 -23.26 22.57
N ASP A 315 -30.41 -23.83 22.19
CA ASP A 315 -30.68 -25.27 22.03
C ASP A 315 -29.72 -25.98 21.05
N ILE A 316 -28.89 -26.89 21.58
CA ILE A 316 -28.39 -28.02 20.81
C ILE A 316 -29.56 -29.02 20.70
N PRO A 317 -29.89 -29.56 19.50
CA PRO A 317 -30.97 -30.52 19.37
C PRO A 317 -30.87 -31.68 20.39
N GLY A 318 -31.80 -31.73 21.34
CA GLY A 318 -31.88 -32.77 22.36
C GLY A 318 -30.98 -32.57 23.59
N ARG A 319 -30.37 -31.41 23.81
CA ARG A 319 -29.61 -31.07 25.04
C ARG A 319 -30.01 -29.70 25.56
N LYS A 320 -29.75 -29.47 26.84
CA LYS A 320 -29.93 -28.18 27.52
C LYS A 320 -28.62 -27.72 28.13
N THR A 321 -28.29 -26.44 27.98
CA THR A 321 -27.14 -25.84 28.65
C THR A 321 -27.62 -25.21 29.95
N VAL A 322 -27.08 -25.65 31.09
CA VAL A 322 -27.44 -25.12 32.41
C VAL A 322 -26.26 -24.42 33.05
N GLY A 323 -26.43 -23.16 33.41
CA GLY A 323 -25.35 -22.34 33.96
C GLY A 323 -25.79 -20.94 34.33
N PHE A 324 -24.84 -20.09 34.71
CA PHE A 324 -25.10 -18.69 35.06
C PHE A 324 -23.93 -17.80 34.67
N ILE A 325 -24.19 -16.50 34.55
CA ILE A 325 -23.14 -15.49 34.35
C ILE A 325 -22.50 -15.19 35.72
N THR A 326 -21.20 -15.42 35.84
CA THR A 326 -20.47 -15.24 37.09
C THR A 326 -20.27 -13.76 37.41
N THR A 327 -20.20 -13.40 38.70
CA THR A 327 -19.76 -12.06 39.15
C THR A 327 -18.35 -12.07 39.73
N LYS A 328 -17.74 -13.24 39.85
CA LYS A 328 -16.36 -13.45 40.32
C LYS A 328 -15.54 -14.27 39.31
N PRO A 329 -14.20 -14.15 39.35
CA PRO A 329 -13.33 -14.99 38.53
C PRO A 329 -13.36 -16.45 38.97
N PHE A 330 -13.11 -17.38 38.05
CA PHE A 330 -13.09 -18.83 38.31
C PHE A 330 -12.16 -19.58 37.36
N ASP A 331 -11.70 -20.77 37.74
CA ASP A 331 -10.95 -21.74 36.91
C ASP A 331 -11.61 -23.13 36.89
N GLU A 332 -12.55 -23.41 37.79
CA GLU A 332 -13.23 -24.70 37.89
C GLU A 332 -14.76 -24.53 37.90
N ILE A 333 -15.46 -25.42 37.19
CA ILE A 333 -16.93 -25.50 37.11
C ILE A 333 -17.36 -26.86 37.63
N LYS A 334 -18.29 -26.86 38.59
CA LYS A 334 -18.89 -28.06 39.17
C LYS A 334 -20.39 -28.09 38.96
N ILE A 335 -20.90 -29.23 38.50
CA ILE A 335 -22.32 -29.55 38.54
C ILE A 335 -22.61 -30.46 39.74
N VAL A 336 -23.59 -30.09 40.53
CA VAL A 336 -24.09 -30.87 41.68
C VAL A 336 -25.54 -31.25 41.42
N LEU A 337 -25.83 -32.54 41.46
CA LEU A 337 -27.14 -33.13 41.25
C LEU A 337 -27.64 -33.71 42.58
N ASN A 338 -28.48 -32.95 43.27
CA ASN A 338 -28.99 -33.29 44.60
C ASN A 338 -30.17 -34.26 44.52
N GLN A 339 -30.24 -35.23 45.44
CA GLN A 339 -31.47 -36.00 45.62
C GLN A 339 -32.59 -35.11 46.18
N VAL A 340 -33.74 -35.09 45.53
CA VAL A 340 -34.96 -34.45 46.04
C VAL A 340 -35.86 -35.52 46.66
N ALA A 341 -36.32 -35.30 47.90
CA ALA A 341 -37.10 -36.29 48.64
C ALA A 341 -38.39 -36.68 47.88
N GLY A 342 -38.55 -37.97 47.59
CA GLY A 342 -39.73 -38.50 46.88
C GLY A 342 -39.69 -38.36 45.35
N PHE A 343 -38.59 -37.86 44.77
CA PHE A 343 -38.43 -37.68 43.33
C PHE A 343 -37.19 -38.43 42.82
N ASN A 344 -37.39 -39.34 41.86
CA ASN A 344 -36.29 -40.00 41.16
C ASN A 344 -35.87 -39.12 39.98
N ILE A 345 -34.70 -38.50 40.06
CA ILE A 345 -34.15 -37.65 38.98
C ILE A 345 -33.72 -38.46 37.74
N GLY A 346 -33.72 -39.79 37.83
CA GLY A 346 -33.44 -40.70 36.72
C GLY A 346 -31.97 -40.72 36.30
N SER A 347 -31.76 -41.11 35.04
CA SER A 347 -30.45 -41.11 34.38
C SER A 347 -30.24 -39.77 33.68
N ILE A 348 -29.16 -39.08 34.02
CA ILE A 348 -28.80 -37.77 33.47
C ILE A 348 -27.49 -37.94 32.70
N GLN A 349 -27.50 -37.51 31.45
CA GLN A 349 -26.30 -37.42 30.63
C GLN A 349 -25.69 -36.04 30.84
N VAL A 350 -24.44 -35.98 31.27
CA VAL A 350 -23.67 -34.74 31.43
C VAL A 350 -22.57 -34.74 30.37
N PHE A 351 -22.55 -33.70 29.54
CA PHE A 351 -21.58 -33.50 28.46
C PHE A 351 -20.55 -32.46 28.90
N ASN A 352 -20.00 -31.70 27.96
CA ASN A 352 -18.94 -30.73 28.22
C ASN A 352 -19.37 -29.58 29.14
N PRO A 353 -18.46 -29.08 30.01
CA PRO A 353 -18.58 -27.75 30.59
C PRO A 353 -18.63 -26.69 29.48
N VAL A 354 -19.38 -25.62 29.74
CA VAL A 354 -19.65 -24.54 28.80
C VAL A 354 -19.21 -23.21 29.39
N VAL A 355 -18.44 -22.45 28.61
CA VAL A 355 -18.12 -21.05 28.89
C VAL A 355 -18.51 -20.16 27.71
N ALA A 356 -19.11 -19.00 27.98
CA ALA A 356 -19.50 -18.06 26.94
C ALA A 356 -19.49 -16.62 27.48
N ILE A 357 -19.25 -15.64 26.63
CA ILE A 357 -19.41 -14.24 26.99
C ILE A 357 -20.66 -13.69 26.29
N PRO A 358 -21.60 -13.03 27.01
CA PRO A 358 -22.83 -12.49 26.42
C PRO A 358 -22.59 -11.54 25.23
N VAL A 359 -23.58 -11.43 24.34
CA VAL A 359 -23.51 -10.59 23.13
C VAL A 359 -23.41 -9.10 23.50
N VAL A 360 -22.41 -8.41 22.95
CA VAL A 360 -22.32 -6.94 22.94
C VAL A 360 -22.72 -6.45 21.54
N PRO A 361 -23.73 -5.56 21.40
CA PRO A 361 -24.13 -5.04 20.08
C PRO A 361 -22.99 -4.23 19.44
N PRO A 362 -22.95 -4.12 18.10
CA PRO A 362 -21.94 -3.30 17.42
C PRO A 362 -22.15 -1.80 17.68
N PRO A 363 -21.10 -0.96 17.51
CA PRO A 363 -21.24 0.49 17.45
C PRO A 363 -22.18 0.94 16.32
N ILE A 364 -23.04 1.92 16.55
CA ILE A 364 -23.90 2.47 15.50
C ILE A 364 -23.18 3.66 14.87
N LEU A 365 -23.11 3.72 13.54
CA LEU A 365 -22.48 4.84 12.82
C LEU A 365 -23.55 5.75 12.20
N SER A 366 -23.36 7.08 12.26
CA SER A 366 -24.26 8.06 11.63
C SER A 366 -24.28 7.96 10.10
N GLN A 367 -23.18 7.50 9.51
CA GLN A 367 -23.03 7.16 8.11
C GLN A 367 -21.96 6.06 7.97
N SER A 368 -22.07 5.24 6.92
CA SER A 368 -21.12 4.15 6.64
C SER A 368 -20.06 4.53 5.61
N THR A 369 -20.23 5.65 4.90
CA THR A 369 -19.33 6.10 3.84
C THR A 369 -19.16 7.62 3.86
N THR A 370 -18.02 8.12 3.40
CA THR A 370 -17.81 9.55 3.13
C THR A 370 -16.72 9.75 2.08
N VAL A 371 -16.78 10.89 1.41
CA VAL A 371 -15.76 11.37 0.48
C VAL A 371 -14.63 12.03 1.26
N LYS A 372 -13.40 11.92 0.74
CA LYS A 372 -12.22 12.50 1.38
C LYS A 372 -11.16 12.92 0.35
N CYS A 373 -11.02 14.24 0.23
CA CYS A 373 -9.85 14.96 -0.25
C CYS A 373 -8.51 14.26 0.01
N THR A 374 -7.86 13.84 -1.07
CA THR A 374 -6.61 13.06 -1.08
C THR A 374 -5.37 13.93 -1.18
N THR A 375 -5.47 15.10 -1.81
CA THR A 375 -4.36 16.05 -2.01
C THR A 375 -4.07 16.90 -0.77
N SER A 376 -4.96 16.91 0.23
CA SER A 376 -4.76 17.62 1.49
C SER A 376 -4.50 16.67 2.67
N ALA A 377 -3.61 17.07 3.59
CA ALA A 377 -3.37 16.39 4.87
C ALA A 377 -4.54 16.53 5.87
N THR A 378 -5.78 16.56 5.37
CA THR A 378 -6.98 16.67 6.19
C THR A 378 -7.16 15.41 7.02
N THR A 379 -7.37 15.63 8.32
CA THR A 379 -7.64 14.55 9.26
C THR A 379 -9.13 14.40 9.46
N VAL A 380 -9.59 13.16 9.49
CA VAL A 380 -10.97 12.83 9.83
C VAL A 380 -11.01 12.23 11.22
N ASN A 381 -11.99 12.66 12.03
CA ASN A 381 -12.23 12.07 13.34
C ASN A 381 -13.29 10.98 13.25
N LEU A 382 -12.86 9.72 13.21
CA LEU A 382 -13.73 8.55 13.14
C LEU A 382 -14.75 8.49 14.29
N ASN A 383 -14.37 8.95 15.49
CA ASN A 383 -15.26 8.93 16.65
C ASN A 383 -16.45 9.89 16.49
N SER A 384 -16.37 10.88 15.60
CA SER A 384 -17.49 11.79 15.32
C SER A 384 -18.68 11.09 14.65
N PHE A 385 -18.44 9.96 13.99
CA PHE A 385 -19.48 9.17 13.33
C PHE A 385 -20.14 8.14 14.25
N VAL A 386 -19.58 7.88 15.43
CA VAL A 386 -20.18 6.91 16.37
C VAL A 386 -21.35 7.55 17.10
N THR A 387 -22.52 6.93 16.99
CA THR A 387 -23.77 7.38 17.61
C THR A 387 -24.31 6.35 18.59
N GLY A 388 -25.15 6.80 19.52
CA GLY A 388 -25.72 5.97 20.58
C GLY A 388 -24.87 5.90 21.85
N THR A 389 -25.43 5.29 22.90
CA THR A 389 -24.74 5.12 24.19
C THR A 389 -23.97 3.81 24.18
N ALA A 390 -22.67 3.87 24.47
CA ALA A 390 -21.85 2.69 24.61
C ALA A 390 -22.43 1.74 25.69
N PRO A 391 -22.47 0.43 25.45
CA PRO A 391 -22.83 -0.55 26.48
C PRO A 391 -22.01 -0.37 27.76
N ALA A 392 -22.58 -0.74 28.91
CA ALA A 392 -21.89 -0.62 30.19
C ALA A 392 -20.51 -1.31 30.17
N ASN A 393 -19.51 -0.63 30.73
CA ASN A 393 -18.12 -1.10 30.79
C ASN A 393 -17.46 -1.35 29.42
N SER A 394 -17.94 -0.68 28.36
CA SER A 394 -17.33 -0.76 27.04
C SER A 394 -16.73 0.57 26.57
N VAL A 395 -15.68 0.49 25.77
CA VAL A 395 -15.04 1.63 25.09
C VAL A 395 -14.95 1.37 23.60
N ILE A 396 -15.07 2.42 22.79
CA ILE A 396 -14.90 2.30 21.34
C ILE A 396 -13.41 2.10 20.99
N ARG A 397 -13.12 1.18 20.07
CA ARG A 397 -11.81 1.01 19.45
C ARG A 397 -11.97 0.79 17.95
N TRP A 398 -11.06 1.39 17.19
CA TRP A 398 -11.03 1.32 15.73
C TRP A 398 -9.85 0.47 15.26
N PHE A 399 -10.05 -0.25 14.17
CA PHE A 399 -9.06 -1.14 13.56
C PHE A 399 -9.03 -0.95 12.04
N ASP A 400 -7.93 -1.37 11.43
CA ASP A 400 -7.76 -1.40 9.97
C ASP A 400 -8.26 -2.70 9.30
N GLY A 401 -8.87 -3.61 10.08
CA GLY A 401 -9.44 -4.85 9.59
C GLY A 401 -10.65 -5.34 10.40
N PRO A 402 -11.41 -6.30 9.86
CA PRO A 402 -12.68 -6.77 10.44
C PRO A 402 -12.52 -7.69 11.66
N ASP A 403 -11.30 -8.11 11.99
CA ASP A 403 -11.01 -8.94 13.17
C ASP A 403 -10.04 -8.21 14.11
N PRO A 404 -10.48 -7.78 15.31
CA PRO A 404 -9.65 -7.00 16.24
C PRO A 404 -8.52 -7.82 16.89
N LEU A 405 -8.49 -9.15 16.70
CA LEU A 405 -7.41 -10.02 17.19
C LEU A 405 -6.23 -10.11 16.22
N THR A 406 -6.48 -9.90 14.93
CA THR A 406 -5.45 -10.01 13.88
C THR A 406 -5.15 -8.69 13.18
N SER A 407 -6.03 -7.70 13.30
CA SER A 407 -5.86 -6.37 12.70
C SER A 407 -5.15 -5.38 13.64
N SER A 408 -4.61 -4.32 13.06
CA SER A 408 -3.93 -3.28 13.83
C SER A 408 -4.94 -2.28 14.36
N GLN A 409 -4.89 -2.02 15.67
CA GLN A 409 -5.69 -0.96 16.27
C GLN A 409 -5.22 0.41 15.76
N ILE A 410 -6.16 1.28 15.38
CA ILE A 410 -5.89 2.67 15.03
C ILE A 410 -5.52 3.44 16.31
N ALA A 411 -4.27 3.89 16.36
CA ALA A 411 -3.71 4.59 17.52
C ALA A 411 -4.35 5.97 17.75
N ASP A 412 -4.61 6.70 16.66
CA ASP A 412 -5.29 8.00 16.69
C ASP A 412 -6.52 8.00 15.75
N PRO A 413 -7.69 7.58 16.24
CA PRO A 413 -8.93 7.62 15.46
C PRO A 413 -9.44 9.05 15.21
N ALA A 414 -8.90 10.07 15.87
CA ALA A 414 -9.29 11.47 15.66
C ALA A 414 -8.52 12.13 14.50
N GLY A 415 -7.41 11.51 14.09
CA GLY A 415 -6.42 12.07 13.17
C GLY A 415 -6.20 11.26 11.90
N VAL A 416 -7.22 10.53 11.39
CA VAL A 416 -6.95 9.59 10.28
C VAL A 416 -6.78 10.29 8.94
N THR A 417 -5.69 9.96 8.24
CA THR A 417 -5.32 10.53 6.93
C THR A 417 -5.51 9.54 5.78
N ALA A 418 -5.55 8.22 6.01
CA ALA A 418 -5.65 7.25 4.91
C ALA A 418 -7.09 7.06 4.39
N VAL A 419 -7.24 7.00 3.06
CA VAL A 419 -8.46 6.59 2.37
C VAL A 419 -8.52 5.06 2.36
N LYS A 420 -9.37 4.48 3.20
CA LYS A 420 -9.62 3.02 3.31
C LYS A 420 -10.87 2.74 4.13
N SER A 421 -11.16 1.46 4.34
CA SER A 421 -12.17 1.03 5.32
C SER A 421 -11.60 0.91 6.74
N TYR A 422 -12.39 1.35 7.71
CA TYR A 422 -12.11 1.31 9.14
C TYR A 422 -13.22 0.55 9.88
N TYR A 423 -12.83 -0.19 10.91
CA TYR A 423 -13.72 -1.10 11.63
C TYR A 423 -13.84 -0.70 13.09
N ALA A 424 -15.06 -0.39 13.54
CA ALA A 424 -15.37 0.03 14.90
C ALA A 424 -15.88 -1.12 15.75
N PHE A 425 -15.36 -1.24 16.97
CA PHE A 425 -15.75 -2.25 17.96
C PHE A 425 -15.97 -1.63 19.33
N TYR A 426 -16.93 -2.15 20.09
CA TYR A 426 -16.94 -1.95 21.54
C TYR A 426 -16.05 -3.00 22.20
N PHE A 427 -15.06 -2.54 22.97
CA PHE A 427 -14.22 -3.38 23.82
C PHE A 427 -14.75 -3.35 25.24
N ASN A 428 -15.20 -4.50 25.77
CA ASN A 428 -15.63 -4.63 27.16
C ASN A 428 -14.41 -4.80 28.07
N THR A 429 -14.23 -3.88 29.02
CA THR A 429 -13.04 -3.83 29.89
C THR A 429 -13.05 -4.83 31.04
N ILE A 430 -14.19 -5.48 31.30
CA ILE A 430 -14.31 -6.50 32.35
C ILE A 430 -14.06 -7.89 31.75
N THR A 431 -14.73 -8.20 30.65
CA THR A 431 -14.63 -9.52 30.01
C THR A 431 -13.48 -9.61 29.00
N ASN A 432 -12.78 -8.50 28.73
CA ASN A 432 -11.69 -8.39 27.75
C ASN A 432 -12.06 -8.91 26.35
N CYS A 433 -13.27 -8.61 25.88
CA CYS A 433 -13.76 -9.06 24.58
C CYS A 433 -14.29 -7.90 23.71
N TYR A 434 -14.32 -8.12 22.38
CA TYR A 434 -14.80 -7.17 21.39
C TYR A 434 -16.20 -7.55 20.86
N SER A 435 -17.04 -6.55 20.60
CA SER A 435 -18.32 -6.72 19.90
C SER A 435 -18.13 -7.22 18.46
N VAL A 436 -19.21 -7.40 17.70
CA VAL A 436 -19.12 -7.44 16.23
C VAL A 436 -18.77 -6.05 15.68
N ALA A 437 -18.17 -6.01 14.47
CA ALA A 437 -17.66 -4.79 13.85
C ALA A 437 -18.77 -3.95 13.20
N SER A 438 -18.58 -2.64 13.16
CA SER A 438 -19.23 -1.73 12.19
C SER A 438 -18.20 -1.16 11.22
N VAL A 439 -18.54 -1.05 9.94
CA VAL A 439 -17.62 -0.64 8.87
C VAL A 439 -17.88 0.81 8.46
N PHE A 440 -16.80 1.57 8.30
CA PHE A 440 -16.80 2.92 7.76
C PHE A 440 -15.81 3.00 6.58
N THR A 441 -16.22 3.50 5.42
CA THR A 441 -15.38 3.52 4.21
C THR A 441 -15.19 4.95 3.68
N PHE A 442 -13.95 5.29 3.33
CA PHE A 442 -13.65 6.51 2.58
C PHE A 442 -13.62 6.26 1.07
N PHE A 443 -14.18 7.18 0.29
CA PHE A 443 -13.93 7.30 -1.13
C PHE A 443 -12.87 8.39 -1.38
N PRO A 444 -11.94 8.17 -2.31
CA PRO A 444 -11.01 9.22 -2.74
C PRO A 444 -11.78 10.34 -3.46
N ASP A 445 -11.12 11.49 -3.50
CA ASP A 445 -11.57 12.79 -4.00
C ASP A 445 -10.28 13.57 -4.25
N SER A 446 -9.91 13.67 -5.52
CA SER A 446 -8.57 14.08 -5.97
C SER A 446 -8.40 15.61 -5.89
N ASP A 447 -9.35 16.37 -6.40
CA ASP A 447 -9.37 17.84 -6.38
C ASP A 447 -9.96 18.50 -5.12
N CYS A 448 -10.57 17.72 -4.22
CA CYS A 448 -11.19 18.19 -2.98
C CYS A 448 -12.45 19.05 -3.15
N ASP A 449 -13.20 18.88 -4.23
CA ASP A 449 -14.45 19.60 -4.49
C ASP A 449 -15.66 19.01 -3.73
N GLY A 450 -15.51 17.80 -3.18
CA GLY A 450 -16.50 17.07 -2.39
C GLY A 450 -17.30 16.02 -3.16
N GLN A 451 -17.02 15.85 -4.45
CA GLN A 451 -17.39 14.69 -5.24
C GLN A 451 -16.29 13.63 -5.13
N ALA A 452 -16.65 12.38 -5.36
CA ALA A 452 -15.66 11.30 -5.33
C ALA A 452 -15.28 10.95 -6.76
N ASP A 453 -14.02 10.61 -7.00
CA ASP A 453 -13.47 10.24 -8.33
C ASP A 453 -14.32 9.19 -9.09
N THR A 454 -15.13 8.41 -8.37
CA THR A 454 -16.03 7.42 -8.99
C THR A 454 -17.25 8.02 -9.71
N VAL A 455 -17.58 9.27 -9.44
CA VAL A 455 -18.74 10.01 -9.96
C VAL A 455 -18.40 11.41 -10.44
N ASP A 456 -17.19 11.87 -10.15
CA ASP A 456 -16.57 13.03 -10.76
C ASP A 456 -16.27 12.74 -12.25
N LEU A 457 -16.26 13.79 -13.07
CA LEU A 457 -15.92 13.74 -14.50
C LEU A 457 -14.66 14.55 -14.85
N ASP A 458 -14.08 15.23 -13.87
CA ASP A 458 -12.95 16.16 -13.99
C ASP A 458 -12.19 16.13 -12.65
N ASP A 459 -11.39 15.07 -12.44
CA ASP A 459 -10.81 14.69 -11.13
C ASP A 459 -9.74 15.68 -10.58
N ASP A 460 -9.25 16.62 -11.40
CA ASP A 460 -8.32 17.69 -10.97
C ASP A 460 -8.91 19.11 -11.08
N ASN A 461 -10.12 19.23 -11.62
CA ASN A 461 -10.87 20.47 -11.75
C ASN A 461 -10.15 21.52 -12.59
N ASP A 462 -9.35 21.10 -13.57
CA ASP A 462 -8.72 21.99 -14.56
C ASP A 462 -9.72 22.41 -15.66
N GLY A 463 -10.89 21.77 -15.72
CA GLY A 463 -11.97 22.06 -16.64
C GLY A 463 -12.01 21.15 -17.87
N ILE A 464 -10.96 20.38 -18.15
CA ILE A 464 -10.94 19.35 -19.18
C ILE A 464 -11.45 18.05 -18.57
N LEU A 465 -12.40 17.38 -19.22
CA LEU A 465 -12.97 16.16 -18.63
C LEU A 465 -11.99 14.99 -18.74
N ASP A 466 -11.98 14.07 -17.76
CA ASP A 466 -11.08 12.90 -17.80
C ASP A 466 -11.18 12.14 -19.14
N SER A 467 -12.40 12.04 -19.65
CA SER A 467 -12.72 11.34 -20.90
C SER A 467 -12.13 11.99 -22.16
N VAL A 468 -11.89 13.30 -22.11
CA VAL A 468 -11.25 14.11 -23.16
C VAL A 468 -9.73 13.95 -23.10
N GLU A 469 -9.17 13.85 -21.91
CA GLU A 469 -7.73 13.71 -21.66
C GLU A 469 -7.21 12.28 -21.92
N GLY A 470 -8.13 11.35 -22.12
CA GLY A 470 -7.84 10.00 -22.57
C GLY A 470 -7.95 8.96 -21.47
N TYR A 471 -8.66 9.27 -20.38
CA TYR A 471 -9.15 8.28 -19.45
C TYR A 471 -10.11 7.32 -20.14
N THR A 472 -9.60 6.16 -20.53
CA THR A 472 -10.38 5.15 -21.26
C THR A 472 -10.46 3.86 -20.46
N CYS A 473 -11.68 3.39 -20.26
CA CYS A 473 -11.95 2.07 -19.70
C CYS A 473 -11.98 1.04 -20.83
N GLY A 474 -10.95 0.20 -20.92
CA GLY A 474 -10.94 -0.94 -21.81
C GLY A 474 -11.94 -2.00 -21.32
N SER A 475 -13.04 -2.23 -22.05
CA SER A 475 -13.85 -3.43 -21.85
C SER A 475 -13.17 -4.61 -22.56
N ASP A 476 -12.85 -5.67 -21.81
CA ASP A 476 -12.22 -6.90 -22.29
C ASP A 476 -10.81 -6.69 -22.86
N LEU A 477 -9.85 -6.42 -21.96
CA LEU A 477 -8.42 -6.43 -22.27
C LEU A 477 -7.95 -7.89 -22.43
N VAL A 478 -8.26 -8.50 -23.59
CA VAL A 478 -7.90 -9.89 -23.89
C VAL A 478 -6.41 -9.98 -24.22
N ILE A 479 -5.61 -10.36 -23.23
CA ILE A 479 -4.18 -10.61 -23.39
C ILE A 479 -3.97 -11.96 -24.09
N ASN A 480 -3.72 -11.93 -25.40
CA ASN A 480 -3.50 -13.12 -26.23
C ASN A 480 -2.00 -13.35 -26.45
N ASP A 481 -1.29 -13.95 -25.49
CA ASP A 481 -0.03 -14.65 -25.81
C ASP A 481 -0.09 -16.11 -25.36
N PRO A 482 -0.03 -17.07 -26.30
CA PRO A 482 -0.05 -18.48 -25.98
C PRO A 482 1.21 -19.04 -25.32
N ASN A 483 2.27 -18.26 -25.08
CA ASN A 483 3.50 -18.76 -24.45
C ASN A 483 4.29 -17.65 -23.73
N PRO A 484 4.00 -17.33 -22.44
CA PRO A 484 4.81 -16.39 -21.68
C PRO A 484 6.23 -16.92 -21.49
N SER A 485 7.17 -16.31 -22.23
CA SER A 485 8.58 -16.35 -21.85
C SER A 485 8.80 -15.44 -20.63
N SER A 486 10.00 -15.42 -20.06
CA SER A 486 10.30 -14.83 -18.73
C SER A 486 9.97 -13.35 -18.52
N THR A 487 9.37 -12.61 -19.45
CA THR A 487 8.61 -11.34 -19.27
C THR A 487 7.95 -11.03 -20.62
N ASN A 488 6.64 -10.79 -20.64
CA ASN A 488 5.90 -10.35 -21.83
C ASN A 488 5.27 -8.97 -21.58
N ILE A 489 5.30 -8.08 -22.57
CA ILE A 489 4.74 -6.73 -22.48
C ILE A 489 3.59 -6.63 -23.49
N PHE A 490 2.42 -6.21 -23.02
CA PHE A 490 1.23 -5.96 -23.83
C PHE A 490 0.90 -4.47 -23.83
N THR A 491 0.63 -3.92 -25.00
CA THR A 491 0.20 -2.53 -25.18
C THR A 491 -1.25 -2.52 -25.62
N ALA A 492 -2.15 -2.15 -24.71
CA ALA A 492 -3.47 -1.66 -25.07
C ALA A 492 -3.44 -0.15 -24.86
N PRO A 493 -3.72 0.70 -25.85
CA PRO A 493 -3.73 2.15 -25.60
C PRO A 493 -4.73 2.48 -24.48
N PRO A 494 -4.35 3.24 -23.42
CA PRO A 494 -3.04 3.83 -23.09
C PRO A 494 -2.18 2.99 -22.10
N THR A 495 -2.64 1.84 -21.62
CA THR A 495 -1.96 0.98 -20.65
C THR A 495 -0.88 0.05 -21.23
N LYS A 496 0.34 0.11 -20.67
CA LYS A 496 1.34 -0.97 -20.74
C LYS A 496 1.08 -1.96 -19.60
N VAL A 497 0.72 -3.19 -19.96
CA VAL A 497 0.60 -4.30 -19.00
C VAL A 497 1.80 -5.22 -19.17
N THR A 498 2.63 -5.32 -18.14
CA THR A 498 3.74 -6.28 -18.13
C THR A 498 3.32 -7.53 -17.37
N LEU A 499 3.43 -8.69 -18.02
CA LEU A 499 3.20 -9.99 -17.43
C LEU A 499 4.54 -10.70 -17.19
N THR A 500 4.79 -11.08 -15.95
CA THR A 500 5.95 -11.88 -15.58
C THR A 500 5.48 -13.17 -14.90
N GLU A 501 5.78 -14.31 -15.53
CA GLU A 501 5.60 -15.63 -14.93
C GLU A 501 6.95 -16.17 -14.42
N ASN A 502 6.99 -16.56 -13.14
CA ASN A 502 8.14 -17.17 -12.51
C ASN A 502 7.81 -18.63 -12.18
N THR A 503 8.39 -19.58 -12.91
CA THR A 503 8.25 -21.03 -12.66
C THR A 503 9.48 -21.61 -11.97
N SER A 504 9.33 -22.72 -11.24
CA SER A 504 10.41 -23.37 -10.48
C SER A 504 11.34 -24.26 -11.32
N SER A 505 11.06 -24.49 -12.60
CA SER A 505 11.84 -25.39 -13.48
C SER A 505 11.54 -25.14 -14.96
N ALA A 506 12.59 -25.09 -15.80
CA ALA A 506 12.61 -24.69 -17.21
C ALA A 506 11.42 -25.11 -18.13
N ALA A 507 11.12 -24.23 -19.09
CA ALA A 507 9.99 -24.29 -20.03
C ALA A 507 9.98 -25.52 -20.96
N THR A 508 8.80 -26.14 -21.12
CA THR A 508 8.49 -27.04 -22.25
C THR A 508 7.35 -26.44 -23.09
N VAL A 509 7.51 -26.47 -24.42
CA VAL A 509 6.63 -25.81 -25.40
C VAL A 509 5.66 -26.82 -26.01
N PHE A 510 4.36 -26.51 -26.05
CA PHE A 510 3.34 -27.25 -26.80
C PHE A 510 2.72 -26.36 -27.90
N THR A 511 2.31 -26.93 -29.03
CA THR A 511 1.77 -26.21 -30.21
C THR A 511 0.36 -26.68 -30.55
N TYR A 512 -0.58 -25.76 -30.78
CA TYR A 512 -1.96 -26.04 -31.21
C TYR A 512 -2.39 -25.10 -32.35
N SER A 513 -3.37 -25.50 -33.19
CA SER A 513 -3.80 -24.78 -34.40
C SER A 513 -5.20 -24.15 -34.30
N ALA A 514 -5.37 -23.00 -34.97
CA ALA A 514 -6.43 -22.00 -34.85
C ALA A 514 -7.89 -22.34 -35.27
N ALA A 515 -8.32 -23.61 -35.27
CA ALA A 515 -9.62 -24.00 -35.86
C ALA A 515 -10.78 -24.29 -34.87
N GLU A 516 -10.64 -24.04 -33.57
CA GLU A 516 -11.62 -24.47 -32.54
C GLU A 516 -12.27 -23.32 -31.73
N PHE A 517 -12.48 -22.12 -32.30
CA PHE A 517 -12.92 -20.92 -31.55
C PHE A 517 -14.25 -20.30 -32.02
N PRO A 518 -15.32 -20.35 -31.20
CA PRO A 518 -16.39 -19.35 -31.27
C PRO A 518 -16.81 -18.80 -29.89
N TYR A 519 -16.84 -17.46 -29.76
CA TYR A 519 -17.39 -16.62 -28.68
C TYR A 519 -16.71 -16.65 -27.30
N GLY A 520 -16.17 -15.49 -26.87
CA GLY A 520 -15.80 -15.20 -25.47
C GLY A 520 -14.52 -15.86 -24.93
N GLY A 521 -13.78 -16.59 -25.76
CA GLY A 521 -12.60 -17.35 -25.34
C GLY A 521 -11.33 -16.51 -25.27
N GLY A 522 -11.05 -15.93 -24.09
CA GLY A 522 -9.66 -15.66 -23.68
C GLY A 522 -8.92 -16.99 -23.53
N LYS A 523 -7.62 -17.01 -23.87
CA LYS A 523 -6.81 -18.22 -23.75
C LYS A 523 -6.34 -18.42 -22.30
N VAL A 524 -6.65 -19.59 -21.74
CA VAL A 524 -6.15 -20.13 -20.47
C VAL A 524 -4.62 -20.12 -20.42
N ILE A 525 -4.04 -19.51 -19.38
CA ILE A 525 -2.63 -19.67 -19.03
C ILE A 525 -2.57 -20.73 -17.92
N ASP A 526 -2.04 -21.91 -18.24
CA ASP A 526 -1.83 -22.99 -17.29
C ASP A 526 -0.40 -22.88 -16.73
N PRO A 527 -0.16 -22.26 -15.55
CA PRO A 527 1.15 -22.23 -14.93
C PRO A 527 1.66 -23.66 -14.73
N GLY A 528 2.56 -24.09 -15.60
CA GLY A 528 2.95 -25.49 -15.79
C GLY A 528 3.65 -26.17 -14.60
N SER A 529 3.60 -25.63 -13.37
CA SER A 529 4.05 -26.25 -12.13
C SER A 529 3.51 -25.56 -10.86
N ILE A 530 3.25 -26.35 -9.81
CA ILE A 530 2.94 -25.93 -8.44
C ILE A 530 4.07 -25.05 -7.88
N GLY A 531 3.76 -23.86 -7.34
CA GLY A 531 4.74 -22.90 -6.81
C GLY A 531 5.08 -21.74 -7.76
N SER A 532 4.39 -21.62 -8.88
CA SER A 532 4.57 -20.53 -9.84
C SER A 532 3.90 -19.22 -9.37
N LYS A 533 4.54 -18.09 -9.69
CA LYS A 533 4.04 -16.73 -9.42
C LYS A 533 3.81 -15.99 -10.74
N VAL A 534 2.62 -15.44 -10.90
CA VAL A 534 2.29 -14.52 -12.00
C VAL A 534 2.21 -13.11 -11.44
N THR A 535 2.82 -12.15 -12.14
CA THR A 535 2.80 -10.72 -11.78
C THR A 535 2.29 -9.91 -12.94
N TYR A 536 1.25 -9.11 -12.70
CA TYR A 536 0.79 -8.05 -13.57
C TYR A 536 1.33 -6.72 -13.03
N THR A 537 2.04 -5.96 -13.84
CA THR A 537 2.42 -4.57 -13.53
C THR A 537 1.76 -3.64 -14.54
N PHE A 538 1.15 -2.57 -14.06
CA PHE A 538 0.45 -1.56 -14.86
C PHE A 538 1.26 -0.28 -14.93
N ALA A 539 1.48 0.22 -16.15
CA ALA A 539 2.09 1.53 -16.40
C ALA A 539 1.35 2.24 -17.56
N PRO A 540 0.62 3.33 -17.33
CA PRO A 540 0.32 3.93 -16.02
C PRO A 540 -0.53 3.01 -15.13
N HIS A 541 -0.68 3.36 -13.85
CA HIS A 541 -1.53 2.61 -12.92
C HIS A 541 -2.98 2.56 -13.43
N VAL A 542 -3.72 1.51 -13.07
CA VAL A 542 -5.11 1.32 -13.54
C VAL A 542 -6.11 1.44 -12.41
N ILE A 543 -7.30 1.97 -12.69
CA ILE A 543 -8.44 2.02 -11.76
C ILE A 543 -9.63 1.23 -12.33
N ASN A 544 -10.64 0.97 -11.49
CA ASN A 544 -11.81 0.13 -11.84
C ASN A 544 -11.41 -1.27 -12.35
N LEU A 545 -10.26 -1.75 -11.90
CA LEU A 545 -9.70 -3.03 -12.30
C LEU A 545 -10.65 -4.16 -11.88
N GLU A 546 -11.13 -4.89 -12.87
CA GLU A 546 -11.93 -6.08 -12.70
C GLU A 546 -11.11 -7.30 -13.14
N PHE A 547 -10.87 -8.21 -12.20
CA PHE A 547 -10.07 -9.42 -12.38
C PHE A 547 -10.90 -10.65 -12.06
N TRP A 548 -10.89 -11.62 -12.97
CA TRP A 548 -11.67 -12.84 -12.85
C TRP A 548 -10.76 -14.06 -12.64
N LEU A 549 -11.24 -14.97 -11.79
CA LEU A 549 -10.70 -16.32 -11.61
C LEU A 549 -11.80 -17.35 -11.77
N MET A 550 -11.52 -18.46 -12.44
CA MET A 550 -12.47 -19.56 -12.64
C MET A 550 -11.76 -20.92 -12.77
N ASP A 551 -12.55 -21.97 -13.01
CA ASP A 551 -12.08 -23.35 -13.15
C ASP A 551 -11.30 -23.87 -11.93
N PHE A 552 -11.88 -23.71 -10.75
CA PHE A 552 -11.31 -24.27 -9.51
C PHE A 552 -11.59 -25.77 -9.42
N ASP A 553 -10.67 -26.57 -9.96
CA ASP A 553 -10.73 -28.02 -9.93
C ASP A 553 -9.64 -28.58 -8.97
N ASN A 554 -9.72 -29.86 -8.62
CA ASN A 554 -8.66 -30.61 -7.92
C ASN A 554 -8.00 -30.00 -6.64
N GLN A 555 -8.71 -29.15 -5.88
CA GLN A 555 -8.22 -28.48 -4.65
C GLN A 555 -7.07 -27.49 -4.88
N GLU A 556 -7.19 -26.67 -5.93
CA GLU A 556 -6.24 -25.59 -6.21
C GLU A 556 -6.39 -24.41 -5.24
N ILE A 557 -5.29 -24.03 -4.60
CA ILE A 557 -5.21 -22.88 -3.70
C ILE A 557 -4.54 -21.72 -4.48
N VAL A 558 -5.27 -20.62 -4.61
CA VAL A 558 -4.78 -19.37 -5.20
C VAL A 558 -4.61 -18.33 -4.11
N ASN A 559 -3.46 -17.65 -4.10
CA ASN A 559 -3.24 -16.48 -3.24
C ASN A 559 -2.99 -15.23 -4.08
N ILE A 560 -3.60 -14.11 -3.70
CA ILE A 560 -3.61 -12.89 -4.52
C ILE A 560 -3.20 -11.69 -3.66
N ASN A 561 -2.33 -10.84 -4.21
CA ASN A 561 -2.00 -9.53 -3.68
C ASN A 561 -2.28 -8.45 -4.71
N TYR A 562 -2.92 -7.37 -4.28
CA TYR A 562 -3.02 -6.12 -5.02
C TYR A 562 -2.12 -5.08 -4.37
N TYR A 563 -1.62 -4.15 -5.16
CA TYR A 563 -0.83 -3.01 -4.72
C TYR A 563 -1.48 -1.72 -5.20
N ASP A 564 -1.63 -0.74 -4.31
CA ASP A 564 -2.14 0.59 -4.66
C ASP A 564 -1.14 1.36 -5.57
N ALA A 565 -1.51 2.56 -6.02
CA ALA A 565 -0.62 3.43 -6.80
C ALA A 565 0.75 3.70 -6.13
N ASN A 566 0.79 3.68 -4.79
CA ASN A 566 2.01 3.92 -4.02
C ASN A 566 2.84 2.64 -3.78
N GLY A 567 2.43 1.51 -4.36
CA GLY A 567 3.07 0.21 -4.16
C GLY A 567 2.82 -0.41 -2.78
N ASN A 568 1.82 0.07 -2.02
CA ASN A 568 1.41 -0.57 -0.77
C ASN A 568 0.46 -1.73 -1.05
N ARG A 569 0.67 -2.86 -0.37
CA ARG A 569 -0.17 -4.04 -0.52
C ARG A 569 -1.54 -3.87 0.15
N ILE A 570 -2.61 -4.15 -0.59
CA ILE A 570 -3.97 -4.21 -0.04
C ILE A 570 -4.13 -5.46 0.82
N ALA A 571 -4.33 -5.25 2.13
CA ALA A 571 -4.29 -6.31 3.13
C ALA A 571 -5.58 -7.15 3.25
N ASN A 572 -6.69 -6.71 2.67
CA ASN A 572 -7.95 -7.45 2.66
C ASN A 572 -8.73 -7.14 1.38
N LEU A 573 -8.85 -8.12 0.50
CA LEU A 573 -9.55 -7.99 -0.78
C LEU A 573 -10.99 -8.50 -0.73
N LEU A 574 -11.43 -9.15 0.35
CA LEU A 574 -12.80 -9.68 0.49
C LEU A 574 -13.90 -8.63 0.23
N PRO A 575 -13.78 -7.35 0.64
CA PRO A 575 -14.81 -6.34 0.36
C PRO A 575 -15.02 -6.04 -1.13
N TYR A 576 -14.03 -6.35 -1.97
CA TYR A 576 -14.03 -6.03 -3.41
C TYR A 576 -14.42 -7.23 -4.28
N VAL A 577 -14.78 -8.37 -3.66
CA VAL A 577 -15.29 -9.54 -4.37
C VAL A 577 -16.78 -9.32 -4.67
N THR A 578 -17.14 -9.19 -5.95
CA THR A 578 -18.49 -8.77 -6.38
C THR A 578 -19.36 -9.91 -6.90
N GLN A 579 -18.76 -11.02 -7.33
CA GLN A 579 -19.48 -12.20 -7.80
C GLN A 579 -18.78 -13.48 -7.34
N THR A 580 -19.55 -14.34 -6.67
CA THR A 580 -19.23 -15.73 -6.39
C THR A 580 -20.49 -16.50 -6.76
N VAL A 581 -20.60 -16.94 -8.01
CA VAL A 581 -21.71 -17.84 -8.32
C VAL A 581 -21.31 -19.20 -7.75
N SER A 582 -22.13 -19.70 -6.83
CA SER A 582 -22.49 -21.09 -6.53
C SER A 582 -23.32 -21.00 -5.26
N THR A 583 -24.54 -21.53 -5.25
CA THR A 583 -25.56 -21.31 -4.21
C THR A 583 -25.24 -21.90 -2.82
N THR A 584 -23.96 -22.21 -2.55
CA THR A 584 -23.45 -22.71 -1.28
C THR A 584 -22.13 -21.98 -0.96
N VAL A 585 -22.24 -20.78 -0.36
CA VAL A 585 -21.15 -19.83 -0.03
C VAL A 585 -20.00 -20.45 0.82
N GLY A 586 -20.15 -21.68 1.32
CA GLY A 586 -19.11 -22.39 2.08
C GLY A 586 -18.13 -23.26 1.27
N SER A 587 -18.29 -23.37 -0.06
CA SER A 587 -17.58 -24.42 -0.83
C SER A 587 -16.18 -24.01 -1.36
N LEU A 588 -15.96 -22.73 -1.68
CA LEU A 588 -14.72 -22.19 -2.29
C LEU A 588 -13.63 -21.79 -1.27
N GLY A 589 -13.96 -21.71 0.03
CA GLY A 589 -12.99 -21.43 1.09
C GLY A 589 -12.27 -20.08 0.99
N LEU A 590 -12.94 -19.02 0.52
CA LEU A 590 -12.36 -17.67 0.43
C LEU A 590 -12.07 -17.12 1.83
N THR A 591 -10.81 -16.76 2.07
CA THR A 591 -10.36 -16.20 3.34
C THR A 591 -9.41 -15.04 3.08
N ASN A 592 -9.51 -14.01 3.91
CA ASN A 592 -8.46 -13.00 3.96
C ASN A 592 -7.22 -13.62 4.61
N ASN A 593 -6.03 -13.27 4.14
CA ASN A 593 -4.78 -13.81 4.65
C ASN A 593 -3.80 -12.67 4.98
N ALA A 594 -3.17 -12.73 6.16
CA ALA A 594 -2.25 -11.66 6.58
C ALA A 594 -1.01 -11.54 5.68
N THR A 595 -0.65 -12.63 5.00
CA THR A 595 0.41 -12.70 3.99
C THR A 595 -0.11 -12.38 2.59
N TYR A 596 -1.37 -12.74 2.30
CA TYR A 596 -2.00 -12.58 0.99
C TYR A 596 -3.34 -11.87 1.07
N GLY A 597 -3.56 -10.78 0.33
CA GLY A 597 -4.81 -10.02 0.38
C GLY A 597 -6.09 -10.86 0.15
N LEU A 598 -5.98 -11.98 -0.57
CA LEU A 598 -7.01 -13.03 -0.67
C LEU A 598 -6.36 -14.41 -0.80
N THR A 599 -6.95 -15.42 -0.17
CA THR A 599 -6.66 -16.85 -0.38
C THR A 599 -7.94 -17.61 -0.72
N THR A 600 -7.87 -18.51 -1.70
CA THR A 600 -8.92 -19.49 -2.01
C THR A 600 -8.53 -20.87 -1.49
N ASN A 601 -9.49 -21.65 -0.98
CA ASN A 601 -9.24 -23.03 -0.54
C ASN A 601 -10.48 -23.90 -0.81
N PRO A 602 -10.75 -24.24 -2.08
CA PRO A 602 -11.93 -24.98 -2.47
C PRO A 602 -11.90 -26.40 -1.91
N THR A 603 -12.98 -26.81 -1.24
CA THR A 603 -13.10 -28.14 -0.61
C THR A 603 -13.72 -29.20 -1.52
N ASN A 604 -14.22 -28.79 -2.68
CA ASN A 604 -14.86 -29.64 -3.68
C ASN A 604 -14.32 -29.35 -5.09
N ASN A 605 -14.39 -30.36 -5.95
CA ASN A 605 -13.99 -30.28 -7.34
C ASN A 605 -15.12 -29.59 -8.13
N ILE A 606 -14.96 -28.31 -8.49
CA ILE A 606 -16.00 -27.52 -9.17
C ILE A 606 -15.69 -27.51 -10.67
N GLY A 607 -15.78 -28.69 -11.27
CA GLY A 607 -15.47 -28.87 -12.69
C GLY A 607 -16.68 -28.59 -13.57
N SER A 608 -16.75 -27.41 -14.21
CA SER A 608 -17.24 -27.25 -15.59
C SER A 608 -17.12 -25.79 -16.06
N HIS A 609 -16.47 -25.58 -17.20
CA HIS A 609 -16.38 -24.31 -17.93
C HIS A 609 -17.73 -23.71 -18.43
N THR A 610 -18.88 -24.33 -18.15
CA THR A 610 -20.18 -23.77 -18.55
C THR A 610 -21.34 -24.21 -17.65
N PRO A 611 -22.26 -23.29 -17.29
CA PRO A 611 -22.23 -21.83 -17.53
C PRO A 611 -21.29 -21.14 -16.54
N MET A 612 -21.09 -19.81 -16.63
CA MET A 612 -20.30 -18.94 -15.73
C MET A 612 -20.79 -18.93 -14.26
N GLN A 613 -21.03 -20.11 -13.70
CA GLN A 613 -21.69 -20.33 -12.42
C GLN A 613 -20.70 -20.55 -11.28
N ASP A 614 -19.39 -20.54 -11.52
CA ASP A 614 -18.35 -20.73 -10.49
C ASP A 614 -17.10 -19.88 -10.79
N MET A 615 -17.22 -18.55 -10.56
CA MET A 615 -16.17 -17.56 -10.82
C MET A 615 -16.01 -16.62 -9.63
N ILE A 616 -14.78 -16.16 -9.38
CA ILE A 616 -14.46 -15.06 -8.47
C ILE A 616 -14.20 -13.82 -9.32
N SER A 617 -15.03 -12.78 -9.16
CA SER A 617 -14.74 -11.44 -9.69
C SER A 617 -14.27 -10.52 -8.56
N ILE A 618 -13.09 -9.94 -8.72
CA ILE A 618 -12.54 -8.90 -7.85
C ILE A 618 -12.61 -7.59 -8.62
N LYS A 619 -13.36 -6.61 -8.12
CA LYS A 619 -13.51 -5.29 -8.74
C LYS A 619 -13.09 -4.20 -7.77
N THR A 620 -12.02 -3.48 -8.09
CA THR A 620 -11.44 -2.48 -7.19
C THR A 620 -11.74 -1.05 -7.66
N PRO A 621 -12.32 -0.19 -6.81
CA PRO A 621 -12.62 1.21 -7.14
C PRO A 621 -11.43 2.15 -6.83
N PHE A 622 -10.20 1.63 -6.88
CA PHE A 622 -8.98 2.36 -6.52
C PHE A 622 -7.85 1.99 -7.48
N TYR A 623 -6.82 2.84 -7.56
CA TYR A 623 -5.64 2.61 -8.39
C TYR A 623 -4.87 1.36 -8.00
N VAL A 624 -4.48 0.58 -9.00
CA VAL A 624 -3.71 -0.64 -8.89
C VAL A 624 -2.46 -0.51 -9.73
N SER A 625 -1.30 -0.55 -9.06
CA SER A 625 0.01 -0.58 -9.73
C SER A 625 0.43 -1.99 -10.12
N LYS A 626 0.01 -2.99 -9.34
CA LYS A 626 0.47 -4.37 -9.49
C LYS A 626 -0.52 -5.40 -8.91
N ILE A 627 -0.64 -6.54 -9.56
CA ILE A 627 -1.25 -7.77 -9.01
C ILE A 627 -0.21 -8.88 -8.97
N GLU A 628 -0.16 -9.63 -7.87
CA GLU A 628 0.64 -10.85 -7.75
C GLU A 628 -0.27 -12.04 -7.43
N ILE A 629 -0.15 -13.11 -8.20
CA ILE A 629 -0.96 -14.33 -8.08
C ILE A 629 -0.02 -15.51 -7.84
N TYR A 630 -0.29 -16.27 -6.80
CA TYR A 630 0.49 -17.43 -6.37
C TYR A 630 -0.37 -18.68 -6.45
N PHE A 631 0.10 -19.68 -7.19
CA PHE A 631 -0.62 -20.95 -7.38
C PHE A 631 0.02 -22.07 -6.55
N SER A 632 -0.80 -22.78 -5.78
CA SER A 632 -0.38 -23.96 -5.00
C SER A 632 -1.43 -25.07 -5.11
N ALA A 633 -1.05 -26.30 -5.49
CA ALA A 633 -1.99 -27.43 -5.59
C ALA A 633 -1.65 -28.54 -4.58
N ALA A 634 -2.68 -29.32 -4.19
CA ALA A 634 -2.53 -30.42 -3.24
C ALA A 634 -2.26 -31.80 -3.87
N ALA A 635 -2.46 -32.04 -5.18
CA ALA A 635 -2.32 -33.41 -5.71
C ALA A 635 -2.01 -33.66 -7.20
N ASN A 636 -2.12 -32.70 -8.13
CA ASN A 636 -1.87 -32.96 -9.56
C ASN A 636 -1.24 -31.73 -10.28
N PRO A 637 -0.07 -31.85 -10.95
CA PRO A 637 0.62 -30.71 -11.57
C PRO A 637 0.12 -30.31 -12.98
N SER A 638 -1.10 -30.69 -13.37
CA SER A 638 -1.59 -30.56 -14.77
C SER A 638 -2.93 -29.83 -14.91
N ALA A 639 -3.42 -29.19 -13.85
CA ALA A 639 -4.61 -28.33 -13.88
C ALA A 639 -4.35 -27.15 -12.93
N THR A 640 -4.63 -25.95 -13.40
CA THR A 640 -4.50 -24.70 -12.64
C THR A 640 -5.68 -23.81 -13.00
N PRO A 641 -6.12 -22.93 -12.07
CA PRO A 641 -7.32 -22.14 -12.30
C PRO A 641 -7.08 -21.06 -13.34
N ASP A 642 -8.11 -20.81 -14.13
CA ASP A 642 -8.14 -19.78 -15.17
C ASP A 642 -8.18 -18.37 -14.56
N TYR A 643 -7.44 -17.43 -15.15
CA TYR A 643 -7.42 -16.04 -14.70
C TYR A 643 -7.34 -15.04 -15.86
N PHE A 644 -7.98 -13.87 -15.70
CA PHE A 644 -7.85 -12.77 -16.66
C PHE A 644 -8.30 -11.41 -16.11
N ILE A 645 -7.83 -10.35 -16.77
CA ILE A 645 -8.31 -8.97 -16.55
C ILE A 645 -9.53 -8.76 -17.45
N LYS A 646 -10.67 -8.50 -16.82
CA LYS A 646 -11.94 -8.23 -17.50
C LYS A 646 -12.05 -6.78 -17.95
N ALA A 647 -11.70 -5.85 -17.08
CA ALA A 647 -11.73 -4.42 -17.36
C ALA A 647 -10.67 -3.70 -16.55
N ALA A 648 -10.13 -2.62 -17.12
CA ALA A 648 -9.24 -1.70 -16.44
C ALA A 648 -9.36 -0.34 -17.13
N CYS A 649 -9.27 0.74 -16.36
CA CYS A 649 -9.20 2.09 -16.90
C CYS A 649 -7.78 2.63 -16.70
N ALA A 650 -7.27 3.34 -17.71
CA ALA A 650 -5.97 4.02 -17.65
C ALA A 650 -6.10 5.39 -18.29
N GLY A 651 -5.41 6.37 -17.71
CA GLY A 651 -5.20 7.69 -18.32
C GLY A 651 -3.99 7.70 -19.25
N ILE A 652 -3.86 8.79 -20.00
CA ILE A 652 -2.60 9.14 -20.67
C ILE A 652 -1.73 9.91 -19.66
N ASP A 653 -0.43 9.96 -19.89
CA ASP A 653 0.58 10.66 -19.08
C ASP A 653 1.55 11.25 -20.11
N THR A 654 1.28 12.51 -20.50
CA THR A 654 1.81 13.15 -21.71
C THR A 654 3.29 13.50 -21.56
N ASP A 655 3.71 13.98 -20.39
CA ASP A 655 5.10 14.30 -20.06
C ASP A 655 5.89 13.15 -19.37
N ALA A 656 5.19 12.05 -19.06
CA ALA A 656 5.71 10.86 -18.40
C ALA A 656 6.25 11.10 -16.99
N ASP A 657 5.74 12.08 -16.25
CA ASP A 657 6.14 12.37 -14.87
C ASP A 657 5.56 11.36 -13.83
N GLY A 658 4.55 10.60 -14.24
CA GLY A 658 3.86 9.57 -13.46
C GLY A 658 2.52 10.00 -12.88
N ILE A 659 2.08 11.23 -13.13
CA ILE A 659 0.72 11.74 -12.94
C ILE A 659 -0.01 11.63 -14.29
N PRO A 660 -1.16 10.93 -14.37
CA PRO A 660 -1.94 10.92 -15.60
C PRO A 660 -2.56 12.29 -15.89
N ASP A 661 -2.74 12.63 -17.17
CA ASP A 661 -3.25 13.93 -17.67
C ASP A 661 -4.49 14.40 -16.87
N TYR A 662 -5.51 13.55 -16.70
CA TYR A 662 -6.74 13.86 -15.93
C TYR A 662 -6.57 14.08 -14.40
N LEU A 663 -5.34 14.06 -13.92
CA LEU A 663 -4.94 14.39 -12.55
C LEU A 663 -3.79 15.41 -12.52
N ASP A 664 -3.36 15.90 -13.68
CA ASP A 664 -2.21 16.75 -13.88
C ASP A 664 -2.65 18.12 -14.38
N LEU A 665 -2.27 19.17 -13.66
CA LEU A 665 -2.68 20.53 -13.99
C LEU A 665 -1.80 21.17 -15.08
N ASP A 666 -0.74 20.48 -15.53
CA ASP A 666 0.23 20.89 -16.57
C ASP A 666 0.74 19.61 -17.28
N SER A 667 -0.15 18.95 -18.06
CA SER A 667 0.04 17.61 -18.62
C SER A 667 1.30 17.46 -19.50
N ASP A 668 1.80 18.54 -20.09
CA ASP A 668 3.01 18.53 -20.91
C ASP A 668 4.23 19.20 -20.26
N SER A 669 4.08 19.69 -19.02
CA SER A 669 5.12 20.31 -18.20
C SER A 669 5.80 21.51 -18.87
N ASP A 670 5.09 22.25 -19.72
CA ASP A 670 5.65 23.40 -20.41
C ASP A 670 5.60 24.69 -19.56
N GLY A 671 4.87 24.65 -18.44
CA GLY A 671 4.73 25.73 -17.47
C GLY A 671 3.51 26.63 -17.69
N CYS A 672 2.68 26.35 -18.69
CA CYS A 672 1.29 26.78 -18.73
C CYS A 672 0.39 25.71 -18.10
N LEU A 673 -0.77 26.11 -17.60
CA LEU A 673 -1.68 25.16 -16.95
C LEU A 673 -2.73 24.71 -17.95
N ASP A 674 -3.09 23.43 -17.93
CA ASP A 674 -4.06 22.81 -18.83
C ASP A 674 -5.39 23.56 -18.86
N ALA A 675 -5.82 24.05 -17.71
CA ALA A 675 -7.00 24.90 -17.58
C ALA A 675 -6.99 26.14 -18.49
N ILE A 676 -5.82 26.73 -18.77
CA ILE A 676 -5.64 27.90 -19.67
C ILE A 676 -5.46 27.45 -21.12
N GLU A 677 -4.81 26.32 -21.33
CA GLU A 677 -4.50 25.78 -22.67
C GLU A 677 -5.63 24.98 -23.28
N GLY A 678 -6.68 24.68 -22.50
CA GLY A 678 -7.95 24.16 -22.98
C GLY A 678 -8.58 25.07 -24.04
N ASP A 679 -9.58 24.57 -24.75
CA ASP A 679 -10.18 25.31 -25.88
C ASP A 679 -11.21 26.40 -25.49
N GLU A 680 -11.30 26.75 -24.19
CA GLU A 680 -12.12 27.85 -23.70
C GLU A 680 -11.32 29.09 -23.23
N ASN A 681 -12.02 30.14 -22.79
CA ASN A 681 -11.40 31.43 -22.44
C ASN A 681 -11.09 31.55 -20.93
N VAL A 682 -10.41 30.55 -20.36
CA VAL A 682 -9.96 30.60 -18.97
C VAL A 682 -8.71 31.49 -18.88
N THR A 683 -8.62 32.26 -17.79
CA THR A 683 -7.47 33.15 -17.53
C THR A 683 -6.85 32.83 -16.18
N ALA A 684 -5.57 33.17 -16.00
CA ALA A 684 -4.87 32.98 -14.74
C ALA A 684 -5.56 33.62 -13.51
N THR A 685 -6.42 34.63 -13.71
CA THR A 685 -7.18 35.25 -12.60
C THR A 685 -8.36 34.42 -12.11
N GLN A 686 -8.77 33.40 -12.87
CA GLN A 686 -9.86 32.49 -12.56
C GLN A 686 -9.36 31.18 -11.94
N LEU A 687 -8.06 31.03 -11.73
CA LEU A 687 -7.47 29.82 -11.15
C LEU A 687 -7.24 29.97 -9.65
N ASN A 688 -7.24 28.84 -8.96
CA ASN A 688 -6.77 28.72 -7.59
C ASN A 688 -5.24 28.84 -7.55
N ALA A 689 -4.68 29.05 -6.36
CA ALA A 689 -3.22 29.02 -6.18
C ALA A 689 -2.59 27.64 -6.48
N THR A 690 -3.41 26.59 -6.58
CA THR A 690 -3.03 25.22 -6.95
C THR A 690 -2.91 25.03 -8.46
N GLY A 691 -3.59 25.84 -9.28
CA GLY A 691 -3.63 25.72 -10.73
C GLY A 691 -5.02 25.35 -11.27
N SER A 692 -5.83 24.60 -10.51
CA SER A 692 -7.21 24.26 -10.89
C SER A 692 -8.15 25.47 -10.97
N ILE A 693 -9.27 25.32 -11.67
CA ILE A 693 -10.27 26.38 -11.83
C ILE A 693 -10.89 26.75 -10.48
N SER A 694 -10.95 28.06 -10.19
CA SER A 694 -11.59 28.57 -8.99
C SER A 694 -13.10 28.70 -9.17
N GLY A 695 -13.87 28.26 -8.18
CA GLY A 695 -15.32 28.47 -8.18
C GLY A 695 -16.08 27.30 -7.59
N ALA A 696 -17.33 27.18 -8.04
CA ALA A 696 -18.17 26.04 -7.73
C ALA A 696 -18.18 25.07 -8.92
N VAL A 697 -18.24 23.79 -8.60
CA VAL A 697 -18.46 22.70 -9.54
C VAL A 697 -19.94 22.37 -9.65
N ASP A 698 -20.32 21.64 -10.69
CA ASP A 698 -21.66 21.10 -10.83
C ASP A 698 -21.85 19.78 -10.05
N ALA A 699 -22.95 19.06 -10.30
CA ALA A 699 -23.24 17.82 -9.59
C ALA A 699 -22.40 16.61 -10.08
N GLN A 700 -21.63 16.80 -11.14
CA GLN A 700 -20.72 15.85 -11.77
C GLN A 700 -19.25 16.23 -11.54
N GLY A 701 -18.96 17.26 -10.74
CA GLY A 701 -17.60 17.69 -10.40
C GLY A 701 -16.95 18.66 -11.40
N VAL A 702 -17.61 18.96 -12.51
CA VAL A 702 -17.05 19.87 -13.54
C VAL A 702 -17.17 21.35 -13.13
N PRO A 703 -16.12 22.19 -13.26
CA PRO A 703 -16.19 23.61 -12.98
C PRO A 703 -17.29 24.33 -13.77
N VAL A 704 -18.18 25.05 -13.06
CA VAL A 704 -19.28 25.78 -13.70
C VAL A 704 -18.79 26.91 -14.63
N LEU A 705 -17.53 27.33 -14.48
CA LEU A 705 -16.92 28.38 -15.29
C LEU A 705 -16.88 28.02 -16.78
N VAL A 706 -16.63 26.73 -17.06
CA VAL A 706 -16.40 26.14 -18.38
C VAL A 706 -17.55 25.27 -18.86
N ASN A 707 -18.65 25.25 -18.11
CA ASN A 707 -19.87 24.58 -18.53
C ASN A 707 -20.69 25.47 -19.46
N ALA A 708 -21.58 24.87 -20.26
CA ALA A 708 -22.50 25.60 -21.14
C ALA A 708 -23.17 26.82 -20.47
N SER A 709 -23.01 27.99 -21.08
CA SER A 709 -23.40 29.32 -20.55
C SER A 709 -22.54 29.86 -19.40
N GLY A 710 -21.39 29.24 -19.15
CA GLY A 710 -20.33 29.69 -18.27
C GLY A 710 -19.68 30.98 -18.75
N ALA A 711 -18.81 31.56 -17.93
CA ALA A 711 -18.18 32.83 -18.28
C ALA A 711 -16.94 32.67 -19.17
N ALA A 712 -16.29 31.51 -19.15
CA ALA A 712 -15.19 31.15 -20.05
C ALA A 712 -15.68 30.39 -21.30
N ASP A 713 -16.83 29.73 -21.19
CA ASP A 713 -17.47 28.92 -22.24
C ASP A 713 -17.52 29.62 -23.60
N SER A 714 -16.94 28.95 -24.59
CA SER A 714 -16.90 29.38 -25.99
C SER A 714 -17.57 28.39 -26.96
N GLY A 715 -17.73 27.12 -26.55
CA GLY A 715 -18.18 25.98 -27.37
C GLY A 715 -19.62 25.52 -27.12
N GLY A 716 -20.18 25.84 -25.94
CA GLY A 716 -21.53 25.46 -25.50
C GLY A 716 -21.66 24.02 -25.01
N ASP A 717 -20.54 23.37 -24.72
CA ASP A 717 -20.38 22.02 -24.19
C ASP A 717 -20.19 22.01 -22.66
N GLN A 718 -19.89 20.84 -22.09
CA GLN A 718 -19.63 20.67 -20.66
C GLN A 718 -18.13 20.42 -20.52
N GLY A 719 -17.45 21.27 -19.76
CA GLY A 719 -15.98 21.28 -19.72
C GLY A 719 -15.35 21.84 -20.99
N GLN A 720 -14.03 21.86 -20.99
CA GLN A 720 -13.15 22.27 -22.08
C GLN A 720 -12.75 21.06 -22.93
N GLY A 721 -12.42 21.31 -24.19
CA GLY A 721 -11.63 20.42 -25.03
C GLY A 721 -10.12 20.59 -24.79
N ILE A 722 -9.35 19.66 -25.33
CA ILE A 722 -7.91 19.48 -25.03
C ILE A 722 -6.98 20.63 -25.44
N GLY A 723 -7.44 21.56 -26.29
CA GLY A 723 -6.65 22.70 -26.77
C GLY A 723 -5.18 22.41 -27.10
N GLN A 724 -4.24 23.10 -26.43
CA GLN A 724 -2.79 22.88 -26.51
C GLN A 724 -2.18 22.20 -25.27
N SER A 725 -2.96 21.79 -24.27
CA SER A 725 -2.50 21.28 -22.96
C SER A 725 -1.60 20.02 -22.99
N ARG A 726 -1.30 19.51 -24.19
CA ARG A 726 -0.54 18.28 -24.42
C ARG A 726 0.57 18.43 -25.45
N ASP A 727 0.84 19.66 -25.86
CA ASP A 727 1.85 20.00 -26.85
C ASP A 727 2.86 20.99 -26.27
N ILE A 728 3.88 20.43 -25.61
CA ILE A 728 5.03 21.12 -25.00
C ILE A 728 5.74 22.16 -25.89
N THR A 729 5.40 22.21 -27.18
CA THR A 729 5.93 23.21 -28.11
C THR A 729 5.07 24.46 -28.24
N LYS A 730 3.93 24.55 -27.55
CA LYS A 730 2.94 25.62 -27.66
C LYS A 730 2.35 26.04 -26.31
N ASN A 731 3.11 26.86 -25.61
CA ASN A 731 2.70 27.46 -24.35
C ASN A 731 1.77 28.66 -24.58
N ASP A 732 0.47 28.55 -24.27
CA ASP A 732 -0.49 29.66 -24.45
C ASP A 732 -0.36 30.76 -23.37
N CYS A 733 0.34 30.47 -22.26
CA CYS A 733 0.61 31.44 -21.20
C CYS A 733 1.75 32.40 -21.54
N LEU A 734 2.61 32.04 -22.50
CA LEU A 734 3.74 32.85 -22.93
C LEU A 734 3.25 33.86 -23.97
N ASN A 735 3.13 35.11 -23.51
CA ASN A 735 2.86 36.27 -24.35
C ASN A 735 3.80 37.42 -23.92
N SER A 736 4.85 37.62 -24.70
CA SER A 736 6.00 38.46 -24.40
C SER A 736 5.67 39.95 -24.43
N ASP A 737 4.79 40.42 -25.30
CA ASP A 737 4.38 41.83 -25.41
C ASP A 737 3.01 42.16 -24.79
N GLY A 738 2.29 41.12 -24.35
CA GLY A 738 1.01 41.17 -23.66
C GLY A 738 -0.17 41.52 -24.56
N ASP A 739 -0.13 41.21 -25.85
CA ASP A 739 -1.26 41.37 -26.75
C ASP A 739 -2.33 40.27 -26.59
N SER A 740 -2.97 39.81 -27.67
CA SER A 740 -3.97 38.72 -27.62
C SER A 740 -3.51 37.40 -28.24
N LEU A 741 -2.28 37.32 -28.74
CA LEU A 741 -1.70 36.12 -29.33
C LEU A 741 -0.52 35.63 -28.48
N PRO A 742 -0.40 34.32 -28.25
CA PRO A 742 0.80 33.78 -27.60
C PRO A 742 1.99 33.76 -28.56
N ASP A 743 3.22 33.78 -28.02
CA ASP A 743 4.48 33.90 -28.78
C ASP A 743 4.61 32.82 -29.88
N TRP A 744 4.08 31.62 -29.67
CA TRP A 744 4.17 30.57 -30.69
C TRP A 744 3.30 30.86 -31.94
N GLN A 745 2.30 31.74 -31.80
CA GLN A 745 1.39 32.19 -32.87
C GLN A 745 1.70 33.62 -33.36
N ASP A 746 2.40 34.42 -32.56
CA ASP A 746 2.91 35.74 -32.91
C ASP A 746 4.11 35.63 -33.89
N LEU A 747 4.34 36.67 -34.69
CA LEU A 747 5.49 36.79 -35.60
C LEU A 747 6.43 37.94 -35.23
N ASP A 748 6.12 38.70 -34.18
CA ASP A 748 6.74 39.95 -33.73
C ASP A 748 6.54 40.04 -32.19
N ASP A 749 7.20 39.14 -31.44
CA ASP A 749 6.94 38.84 -30.02
C ASP A 749 7.14 40.04 -29.06
N ASP A 750 7.80 41.11 -29.50
CA ASP A 750 8.00 42.34 -28.73
C ASP A 750 7.20 43.55 -29.25
N ASN A 751 6.46 43.34 -30.34
CA ASN A 751 5.60 44.31 -31.01
C ASN A 751 6.35 45.61 -31.37
N ASP A 752 7.65 45.54 -31.65
CA ASP A 752 8.46 46.66 -32.10
C ASP A 752 8.28 46.92 -33.62
N GLY A 753 7.71 45.95 -34.34
CA GLY A 753 7.40 46.05 -35.76
C GLY A 753 8.37 45.31 -36.69
N ILE A 754 9.46 44.77 -36.18
CA ILE A 754 10.42 43.92 -36.86
C ILE A 754 10.04 42.47 -36.53
N LEU A 755 10.00 41.59 -37.53
CA LEU A 755 9.58 40.20 -37.28
C LEU A 755 10.72 39.41 -36.63
N ASP A 756 10.42 38.44 -35.76
CA ASP A 756 11.44 37.62 -35.07
C ASP A 756 12.37 36.92 -36.06
N THR A 757 11.82 36.51 -37.20
CA THR A 757 12.59 35.88 -38.29
C THR A 757 13.59 36.82 -38.97
N THR A 758 13.39 38.13 -38.85
CA THR A 758 14.28 39.19 -39.33
C THR A 758 15.37 39.50 -38.31
N GLU A 759 15.06 39.45 -37.02
CA GLU A 759 16.01 39.74 -35.93
C GLU A 759 16.90 38.53 -35.60
N ASN A 760 16.33 37.33 -35.63
CA ASN A 760 17.10 36.13 -35.41
C ASN A 760 17.93 35.72 -36.64
N THR A 761 19.04 36.44 -36.83
CA THR A 761 20.07 36.12 -37.82
C THR A 761 20.99 34.97 -37.41
N CYS A 762 20.85 34.46 -36.18
CA CYS A 762 21.71 33.41 -35.66
C CYS A 762 21.48 32.08 -36.39
N ASN A 763 22.56 31.56 -36.98
CA ASN A 763 22.56 30.26 -37.65
C ASN A 763 23.70 29.39 -37.08
N LEU A 764 23.37 28.17 -36.65
CA LEU A 764 24.37 27.17 -36.27
C LEU A 764 24.65 26.24 -37.46
N THR A 765 25.93 26.07 -37.81
CA THR A 765 26.34 25.24 -38.94
C THR A 765 26.39 23.75 -38.54
N GLY A 766 25.72 22.87 -39.31
CA GLY A 766 25.74 21.41 -39.15
C GLY A 766 24.72 20.72 -40.07
N ALA A 767 24.96 19.48 -40.50
CA ALA A 767 24.08 18.74 -41.42
C ALA A 767 22.69 18.42 -40.84
N SER A 768 22.49 18.70 -39.55
CA SER A 768 21.27 18.43 -38.78
C SER A 768 20.98 19.53 -37.73
N GLY A 769 21.52 20.75 -37.90
CA GLY A 769 21.46 21.81 -36.89
C GLY A 769 22.70 21.89 -35.99
N GLY A 770 22.70 22.84 -35.04
CA GLY A 770 23.80 23.06 -34.10
C GLY A 770 23.88 21.95 -33.06
N HIS A 771 25.06 21.40 -32.82
CA HIS A 771 25.21 20.23 -31.95
C HIS A 771 26.52 20.21 -31.17
N LEU A 772 26.46 19.51 -30.03
CA LEU A 772 27.62 18.94 -29.33
C LEU A 772 27.54 17.42 -29.46
N PHE A 773 28.45 16.81 -30.22
CA PHE A 773 28.34 15.42 -30.65
C PHE A 773 29.60 14.62 -30.37
N TRP A 774 29.43 13.45 -29.74
CA TRP A 774 30.47 12.48 -29.40
C TRP A 774 30.28 11.21 -30.21
N ASP A 775 31.40 10.64 -30.67
CA ASP A 775 31.40 9.49 -31.57
C ASP A 775 32.61 8.58 -31.32
N LEU A 776 32.46 7.29 -31.65
CA LEU A 776 33.51 6.28 -31.54
C LEU A 776 34.13 6.00 -32.92
N ASP A 777 35.27 6.64 -33.19
CA ASP A 777 36.04 6.33 -34.41
C ASP A 777 37.47 5.83 -34.15
N THR A 778 37.89 5.55 -32.89
CA THR A 778 39.12 4.79 -32.46
C THR A 778 39.64 5.06 -31.02
N GLN A 779 38.94 5.81 -30.16
CA GLN A 779 39.46 6.22 -28.83
C GLN A 779 38.96 5.36 -27.65
N VAL A 780 39.69 5.42 -26.53
CA VAL A 780 39.31 4.81 -25.24
C VAL A 780 38.04 5.48 -24.72
N PHE A 781 37.09 4.69 -24.21
CA PHE A 781 35.89 5.18 -23.53
C PHE A 781 36.23 6.33 -22.57
N PRO A 782 35.62 7.52 -22.71
CA PRO A 782 34.36 7.85 -23.40
C PRO A 782 34.48 8.45 -24.82
N GLY A 783 35.58 8.23 -25.56
CA GLY A 783 35.75 8.85 -26.88
C GLY A 783 36.04 10.37 -26.81
N GLY A 784 35.94 11.06 -27.95
CA GLY A 784 36.22 12.50 -28.07
C GLY A 784 35.09 13.25 -28.77
N LEU A 785 35.04 14.58 -28.54
CA LEU A 785 34.11 15.49 -29.20
C LEU A 785 34.38 15.51 -30.71
N ARG A 786 33.41 15.05 -31.52
CA ARG A 786 33.50 15.00 -32.98
C ARG A 786 32.97 16.27 -33.64
N GLY A 787 31.92 16.86 -33.08
CA GLY A 787 31.29 18.08 -33.59
C GLY A 787 30.97 19.06 -32.47
N ASN A 788 31.35 20.33 -32.67
CA ASN A 788 30.99 21.44 -31.80
C ASN A 788 30.58 22.64 -32.66
N SER A 789 29.27 22.78 -32.89
CA SER A 789 28.72 23.93 -33.63
C SER A 789 28.56 25.19 -32.78
N LEU A 790 28.82 25.10 -31.47
CA LEU A 790 28.71 26.20 -30.50
C LEU A 790 30.06 26.90 -30.28
N ALA A 791 31.13 26.46 -30.96
CA ALA A 791 32.39 27.18 -30.94
C ALA A 791 32.27 28.53 -31.68
N PRO A 792 32.91 29.61 -31.19
CA PRO A 792 33.88 29.64 -30.08
C PRO A 792 33.25 29.84 -28.68
N ASP A 793 31.93 30.02 -28.56
CA ASP A 793 31.28 30.37 -27.30
C ASP A 793 31.32 29.24 -26.27
N VAL A 794 31.25 28.00 -26.75
CA VAL A 794 31.46 26.79 -25.93
C VAL A 794 32.78 26.15 -26.31
N THR A 795 33.75 26.16 -25.38
CA THR A 795 35.02 25.45 -25.53
C THR A 795 35.29 24.55 -24.33
N GLY A 796 36.02 23.46 -24.53
CA GLY A 796 36.36 22.53 -23.45
C GLY A 796 35.19 21.70 -22.92
N THR A 797 34.11 21.55 -23.68
CA THR A 797 33.02 20.63 -23.33
C THR A 797 33.52 19.19 -23.26
N VAL A 798 33.06 18.46 -22.25
CA VAL A 798 33.44 17.08 -21.98
C VAL A 798 32.22 16.25 -21.62
N VAL A 799 32.31 14.95 -21.85
CA VAL A 799 31.35 13.96 -21.38
C VAL A 799 31.99 13.10 -20.31
N SER A 800 31.26 12.84 -19.23
CA SER A 800 31.59 11.85 -18.21
C SER A 800 30.40 10.92 -17.97
N PHE A 801 30.64 9.84 -17.22
CA PHE A 801 29.63 8.85 -16.88
C PHE A 801 29.56 8.70 -15.37
N GLY A 802 28.35 8.56 -14.84
CA GLY A 802 28.14 8.23 -13.43
C GLY A 802 28.65 6.82 -13.11
N PRO A 803 29.07 6.57 -11.85
CA PRO A 803 29.68 5.30 -11.45
C PRO A 803 28.78 4.06 -11.61
N GLY A 804 27.46 4.24 -11.72
CA GLY A 804 26.52 3.15 -12.01
C GLY A 804 26.65 2.61 -13.44
N LEU A 805 27.02 3.47 -14.39
CA LEU A 805 27.26 3.05 -15.78
C LEU A 805 28.69 2.50 -15.94
N SER A 806 28.78 1.18 -16.12
CA SER A 806 30.03 0.52 -16.51
C SER A 806 29.99 0.15 -18.00
N GLY A 807 30.95 0.67 -18.77
CA GLY A 807 31.08 0.40 -20.20
C GLY A 807 32.23 -0.55 -20.54
N THR A 808 32.07 -1.39 -21.56
CA THR A 808 33.21 -1.98 -22.28
C THR A 808 33.30 -1.40 -23.69
N THR A 809 34.50 -1.03 -24.13
CA THR A 809 34.73 -0.55 -25.50
C THR A 809 34.60 -1.75 -26.45
N GLY A 810 33.50 -1.80 -27.19
CA GLY A 810 33.34 -2.69 -28.34
C GLY A 810 34.14 -2.20 -29.55
N ALA A 811 34.19 -3.00 -30.62
CA ALA A 811 34.94 -2.61 -31.83
C ALA A 811 34.34 -1.38 -32.54
N ASN A 812 33.02 -1.14 -32.41
CA ASN A 812 32.28 -0.07 -33.12
C ASN A 812 31.06 0.49 -32.34
N ALA A 813 30.98 0.27 -31.01
CA ALA A 813 29.94 0.84 -30.14
C ALA A 813 30.33 0.69 -28.65
N TRP A 814 29.67 1.42 -27.76
CA TRP A 814 29.81 1.28 -26.30
C TRP A 814 28.72 0.36 -25.75
N ASP A 815 29.14 -0.74 -25.12
CA ASP A 815 28.24 -1.68 -24.43
C ASP A 815 28.22 -1.31 -22.95
N PHE A 816 27.11 -0.74 -22.51
CA PHE A 816 26.81 -0.35 -21.14
C PHE A 816 26.12 -1.50 -20.42
N LYS A 817 26.59 -1.81 -19.22
CA LYS A 817 25.87 -2.70 -18.32
C LYS A 817 24.91 -1.88 -17.47
N ILE A 818 23.61 -2.10 -17.63
CA ILE A 818 22.53 -1.44 -16.88
C ILE A 818 21.95 -2.52 -15.96
N LEU A 819 22.68 -2.86 -14.90
CA LEU A 819 22.36 -4.03 -14.06
C LEU A 819 21.22 -3.75 -13.06
N ASN A 820 20.01 -3.46 -13.53
CA ASN A 820 18.76 -3.50 -12.75
C ASN A 820 18.25 -2.16 -12.15
N SER A 821 18.52 -1.00 -12.74
CA SER A 821 17.74 0.21 -12.43
C SER A 821 16.48 0.22 -13.30
N THR A 822 15.33 -0.05 -12.69
CA THR A 822 14.02 -0.17 -13.36
C THR A 822 13.15 1.08 -13.23
N SER A 823 13.57 2.03 -12.38
CA SER A 823 12.92 3.31 -12.18
C SER A 823 13.94 4.45 -12.16
N ILE A 824 13.47 5.68 -12.34
CA ILE A 824 14.31 6.88 -12.20
C ILE A 824 14.91 7.01 -10.79
N ALA A 825 14.17 6.63 -9.75
CA ALA A 825 14.67 6.68 -8.37
C ALA A 825 15.89 5.77 -8.16
N GLU A 826 15.85 4.56 -8.73
CA GLU A 826 16.97 3.62 -8.70
C GLU A 826 18.14 4.14 -9.54
N ALA A 827 17.87 4.66 -10.75
CA ALA A 827 18.91 5.21 -11.62
C ALA A 827 19.64 6.40 -10.97
N LYS A 828 18.92 7.27 -10.26
CA LYS A 828 19.51 8.37 -9.47
C LYS A 828 20.30 7.84 -8.28
N ALA A 829 19.77 6.87 -7.54
CA ALA A 829 20.46 6.29 -6.38
C ALA A 829 21.75 5.56 -6.77
N ASN A 830 21.78 4.98 -7.97
CA ASN A 830 22.91 4.23 -8.51
C ASN A 830 23.86 5.09 -9.36
N ASP A 831 23.53 6.37 -9.60
CA ASP A 831 24.24 7.27 -10.51
C ASP A 831 24.39 6.70 -11.94
N ASP A 832 23.29 6.19 -12.51
CA ASP A 832 23.21 5.62 -13.86
C ASP A 832 22.99 6.70 -14.93
N TYR A 833 23.95 7.61 -15.12
CA TYR A 833 23.80 8.73 -16.06
C TYR A 833 25.01 8.98 -16.97
N VAL A 834 24.72 9.57 -18.14
CA VAL A 834 25.70 10.25 -19.00
C VAL A 834 25.66 11.74 -18.68
N GLN A 835 26.81 12.39 -18.46
CA GLN A 835 26.87 13.80 -18.11
C GLN A 835 27.63 14.62 -19.16
N PHE A 836 26.99 15.64 -19.72
CA PHE A 836 27.62 16.69 -20.51
C PHE A 836 28.02 17.83 -19.59
N THR A 837 29.24 18.33 -19.73
CA THR A 837 29.67 19.58 -19.12
C THR A 837 29.82 20.61 -20.23
N ILE A 838 29.07 21.70 -20.15
CA ILE A 838 28.96 22.74 -21.18
C ILE A 838 29.43 24.06 -20.57
N PRO A 839 30.72 24.43 -20.73
CA PRO A 839 31.23 25.71 -20.28
C PRO A 839 30.88 26.79 -21.30
N LEU A 840 29.86 27.59 -21.03
CA LEU A 840 29.48 28.72 -21.87
C LEU A 840 30.31 29.95 -21.50
N SER A 841 30.99 30.55 -22.48
CA SER A 841 31.84 31.72 -22.26
C SER A 841 31.04 32.90 -21.72
N SER A 842 31.65 33.71 -20.85
CA SER A 842 31.09 35.01 -20.45
C SER A 842 31.13 36.05 -21.56
N THR A 843 31.81 35.75 -22.67
CA THR A 843 31.88 36.56 -23.90
C THR A 843 31.11 35.91 -25.05
N ALA A 844 30.21 34.97 -24.74
CA ALA A 844 29.35 34.38 -25.76
C ALA A 844 28.52 35.48 -26.42
N THR A 845 28.39 35.42 -27.75
CA THR A 845 27.67 36.44 -28.53
C THR A 845 26.33 35.96 -29.07
N LYS A 846 25.82 34.89 -28.47
CA LYS A 846 24.63 34.16 -28.89
C LYS A 846 24.00 33.53 -27.67
N ILE A 847 22.68 33.45 -27.69
CA ILE A 847 21.92 32.66 -26.73
C ILE A 847 21.70 31.28 -27.35
N TYR A 848 21.87 30.23 -26.54
CA TYR A 848 21.74 28.83 -26.97
C TYR A 848 20.62 28.15 -26.19
N GLU A 849 19.78 27.40 -26.89
CA GLU A 849 18.69 26.63 -26.27
C GLU A 849 18.84 25.16 -26.63
N ILE A 850 18.74 24.27 -25.64
CA ILE A 850 18.79 22.82 -25.87
C ILE A 850 17.45 22.39 -26.44
N THR A 851 17.45 21.72 -27.59
CA THR A 851 16.23 21.32 -28.31
C THR A 851 16.12 19.81 -28.51
N GLN A 852 17.22 19.08 -28.38
CA GLN A 852 17.20 17.65 -28.70
C GLN A 852 18.29 16.87 -27.95
N TRP A 853 17.95 15.65 -27.59
CA TRP A 853 18.91 14.59 -27.31
C TRP A 853 18.88 13.56 -28.44
N SER A 854 20.04 13.10 -28.91
CA SER A 854 20.12 12.03 -29.90
C SER A 854 21.14 10.96 -29.52
N THR A 855 20.84 9.72 -29.89
CA THR A 855 21.80 8.61 -29.88
C THR A 855 21.63 7.70 -31.09
N TYR A 856 22.69 7.00 -31.47
CA TYR A 856 22.75 6.06 -32.58
C TYR A 856 23.12 4.66 -32.08
N GLY A 857 22.50 3.65 -32.67
CA GLY A 857 22.91 2.26 -32.61
C GLY A 857 23.72 1.86 -33.84
N TYR A 858 24.64 0.91 -33.66
CA TYR A 858 25.54 0.44 -34.73
C TYR A 858 24.83 -0.28 -35.90
N SER A 859 23.57 -0.73 -35.73
CA SER A 859 22.72 -1.22 -36.85
C SER A 859 21.23 -1.21 -36.50
N ALA A 860 20.36 -1.17 -37.51
CA ALA A 860 18.88 -1.23 -37.35
C ALA A 860 18.36 -2.51 -36.66
N ASN A 861 19.18 -3.57 -36.60
CA ASN A 861 18.84 -4.85 -35.94
C ASN A 861 19.54 -5.04 -34.58
N MET A 862 20.31 -4.05 -34.12
CA MET A 862 21.05 -4.05 -32.85
C MET A 862 20.79 -2.77 -32.05
N GLY A 863 19.58 -2.21 -32.16
CA GLY A 863 19.22 -0.93 -31.52
C GLY A 863 19.59 -0.86 -30.03
N PRO A 864 19.75 0.35 -29.46
CA PRO A 864 20.02 0.53 -28.04
C PRO A 864 18.92 -0.15 -27.23
N LYS A 865 19.31 -1.02 -26.29
CA LYS A 865 18.40 -1.63 -25.29
C LYS A 865 18.10 -0.68 -24.12
N VAL A 866 18.11 0.63 -24.35
CA VAL A 866 17.75 1.68 -23.38
C VAL A 866 16.25 1.90 -23.51
N GLU A 867 15.52 1.64 -22.43
CA GLU A 867 14.05 1.63 -22.43
C GLU A 867 13.49 3.01 -22.07
N TYR A 868 14.08 3.66 -21.07
CA TYR A 868 13.64 4.96 -20.55
C TYR A 868 14.81 5.91 -20.33
N LEU A 869 14.52 7.21 -20.43
CA LEU A 869 15.46 8.32 -20.25
C LEU A 869 14.87 9.35 -19.28
N ARG A 870 15.74 9.98 -18.50
CA ARG A 870 15.43 11.24 -17.81
C ARG A 870 16.58 12.22 -18.07
N ILE A 871 16.29 13.37 -18.65
CA ILE A 871 17.28 14.40 -18.96
C ILE A 871 17.08 15.54 -17.99
N GLU A 872 18.14 15.91 -17.30
CA GLU A 872 18.14 16.97 -16.29
C GLU A 872 19.32 17.90 -16.52
N ILE A 873 19.16 19.19 -16.23
CA ILE A 873 20.21 20.21 -16.34
C ILE A 873 20.38 20.97 -15.02
N ALA A 874 21.62 21.26 -14.67
CA ALA A 874 21.97 22.11 -13.53
C ALA A 874 23.12 23.05 -13.88
N ASP A 875 23.18 24.19 -13.19
CA ASP A 875 24.26 25.18 -13.27
C ASP A 875 25.43 24.90 -12.30
N ASN A 876 25.36 23.77 -11.57
CA ASN A 876 26.28 23.44 -10.51
C ASN A 876 26.72 21.97 -10.56
N ALA A 877 28.00 21.72 -10.28
CA ALA A 877 28.60 20.39 -10.36
C ALA A 877 28.03 19.38 -9.35
N ALA A 878 27.45 19.87 -8.25
CA ALA A 878 26.79 19.04 -7.25
C ALA A 878 25.42 18.52 -7.73
N PHE A 879 24.90 19.10 -8.82
CA PHE A 879 23.61 18.79 -9.40
C PHE A 879 22.45 18.94 -8.41
N SER A 880 22.53 19.96 -7.55
CA SER A 880 21.44 20.32 -6.65
C SER A 880 20.37 21.13 -7.39
N ASN A 881 19.10 20.77 -7.20
CA ASN A 881 17.92 21.40 -7.82
C ASN A 881 18.00 21.49 -9.36
N PRO A 882 18.16 20.35 -10.06
CA PRO A 882 18.20 20.38 -11.51
C PRO A 882 16.82 20.70 -12.11
N SER A 883 16.82 21.40 -13.24
CA SER A 883 15.66 21.50 -14.13
C SER A 883 15.53 20.21 -14.93
N ILE A 884 14.30 19.78 -15.18
CA ILE A 884 13.99 18.58 -15.94
C ILE A 884 13.76 19.01 -17.38
N LEU A 885 14.45 18.37 -18.32
CA LEU A 885 14.28 18.65 -19.74
C LEU A 885 13.49 17.56 -20.45
N TYR A 886 13.47 16.33 -19.95
CA TYR A 886 12.71 15.23 -20.54
C TYR A 886 12.57 14.09 -19.54
N ASN A 887 11.41 13.43 -19.53
CA ASN A 887 11.21 12.16 -18.85
C ASN A 887 10.42 11.22 -19.77
N GLY A 888 10.67 9.92 -19.66
CA GLY A 888 9.84 8.93 -20.34
C GLY A 888 10.61 7.98 -21.24
N ALA A 889 9.88 7.31 -22.13
CA ALA A 889 10.44 6.24 -22.96
C ALA A 889 11.52 6.78 -23.90
N ASN A 890 12.55 5.97 -24.14
CA ASN A 890 13.53 6.29 -25.18
C ASN A 890 12.84 6.23 -26.56
N PRO A 891 12.75 7.34 -27.31
CA PRO A 891 11.90 7.39 -28.51
C PRO A 891 12.45 6.49 -29.60
N THR A 892 11.69 5.45 -29.98
CA THR A 892 12.09 4.54 -31.07
C THR A 892 11.57 5.02 -32.42
N ILE A 893 12.47 5.14 -33.40
CA ILE A 893 12.08 5.43 -34.78
C ILE A 893 11.98 4.10 -35.55
N PRO A 894 10.79 3.72 -36.06
CA PRO A 894 10.64 2.50 -36.83
C PRO A 894 11.59 2.45 -38.03
N GLY A 895 12.49 1.46 -38.05
CA GLY A 895 13.42 1.21 -39.16
C GLY A 895 14.70 2.07 -39.17
N SER A 896 14.93 2.91 -38.17
CA SER A 896 16.17 3.70 -38.01
C SER A 896 17.08 3.09 -36.93
N ALA A 897 18.39 3.29 -37.08
CA ALA A 897 19.34 3.06 -35.99
C ALA A 897 19.52 4.30 -35.09
N ALA A 898 18.90 5.43 -35.43
CA ALA A 898 18.94 6.69 -34.67
C ALA A 898 17.68 6.84 -33.80
N PHE A 899 17.87 7.38 -32.61
CA PHE A 899 16.85 7.63 -31.59
C PHE A 899 17.03 9.07 -31.12
N TYR A 900 15.97 9.87 -31.14
CA TYR A 900 16.02 11.22 -30.63
C TYR A 900 14.68 11.65 -30.03
N THR A 901 14.76 12.47 -28.98
CA THR A 901 13.60 13.25 -28.48
C THR A 901 13.80 14.71 -28.90
N THR A 902 12.79 15.26 -29.55
CA THR A 902 12.66 16.70 -29.89
C THR A 902 11.77 17.45 -28.90
N ASN A 903 11.13 16.73 -27.97
CA ASN A 903 10.18 17.27 -27.01
C ASN A 903 10.92 17.50 -25.69
N LEU A 904 11.96 18.34 -25.73
CA LEU A 904 12.62 18.77 -24.50
C LEU A 904 11.95 20.06 -24.02
N ALA A 905 11.74 20.17 -22.71
CA ALA A 905 11.35 21.44 -22.10
C ALA A 905 12.37 22.54 -22.47
N ALA A 906 11.87 23.72 -22.85
CA ALA A 906 12.71 24.80 -23.34
C ALA A 906 13.68 25.30 -22.26
N PHE A 907 14.98 25.34 -22.57
CA PHE A 907 16.00 25.85 -21.65
C PHE A 907 17.10 26.64 -22.37
N LYS A 908 17.07 27.97 -22.19
CA LYS A 908 18.07 28.92 -22.72
C LYS A 908 19.26 29.02 -21.75
N LEU A 909 20.47 28.80 -22.25
CA LEU A 909 21.71 28.85 -21.48
C LEU A 909 22.15 30.30 -21.22
N GLN A 910 22.53 30.60 -19.99
CA GLN A 910 23.05 31.92 -19.61
C GLN A 910 24.58 31.98 -19.78
N LYS A 911 25.06 33.07 -20.38
CA LYS A 911 26.50 33.31 -20.61
C LYS A 911 27.30 33.29 -19.30
N GLY A 912 28.52 32.76 -19.37
CA GLY A 912 29.45 32.68 -18.24
C GLY A 912 29.15 31.56 -17.24
N ILE A 913 28.11 30.76 -17.47
CA ILE A 913 27.76 29.60 -16.63
C ILE A 913 28.33 28.32 -17.25
N THR A 914 28.78 27.41 -16.38
CA THR A 914 29.07 26.02 -16.77
C THR A 914 27.88 25.15 -16.41
N TYR A 915 27.19 24.63 -17.42
CA TYR A 915 26.06 23.73 -17.25
C TYR A 915 26.49 22.27 -17.21
N TYR A 916 25.76 21.49 -16.43
CA TYR A 916 25.87 20.05 -16.30
C TYR A 916 24.54 19.46 -16.76
N VAL A 917 24.54 18.64 -17.82
CA VAL A 917 23.34 17.95 -18.30
C VAL A 917 23.52 16.47 -18.02
N ARG A 918 22.65 15.86 -17.22
CA ARG A 918 22.64 14.42 -16.94
C ARG A 918 21.51 13.75 -17.70
N VAL A 919 21.85 12.73 -18.47
CA VAL A 919 20.92 11.80 -19.11
C VAL A 919 20.95 10.51 -18.31
N TYR A 920 19.98 10.33 -17.43
CA TYR A 920 19.76 9.11 -16.68
C TYR A 920 19.13 8.05 -17.59
N ILE A 921 19.63 6.82 -17.48
CA ILE A 921 19.26 5.71 -18.35
C ILE A 921 18.78 4.55 -17.47
N TYR A 922 17.56 4.05 -17.72
CA TYR A 922 16.97 2.97 -16.92
C TYR A 922 16.04 2.07 -17.74
N GLY A 923 15.70 0.91 -17.20
CA GLY A 923 14.84 -0.07 -17.84
C GLY A 923 15.07 -1.50 -17.36
N SER A 924 14.28 -2.42 -17.90
CA SER A 924 14.30 -3.85 -17.56
C SER A 924 15.48 -4.61 -18.18
N ASN A 925 16.23 -3.99 -19.08
CA ASN A 925 17.34 -4.62 -19.80
C ASN A 925 18.66 -4.56 -19.02
N ALA A 926 19.28 -5.71 -18.79
CA ALA A 926 20.57 -5.83 -18.08
C ALA A 926 21.79 -5.19 -18.82
N SER A 927 21.63 -4.82 -20.09
CA SER A 927 22.67 -4.15 -20.89
C SER A 927 22.05 -3.25 -21.96
N GLY A 928 22.74 -2.18 -22.34
CA GLY A 928 22.39 -1.20 -23.38
C GLY A 928 23.59 -0.91 -24.29
N ILE A 929 23.35 -0.58 -25.57
CA ILE A 929 24.42 -0.26 -26.52
C ILE A 929 24.19 1.16 -27.03
N LEU A 930 25.16 2.06 -26.88
CA LEU A 930 25.15 3.37 -27.57
C LEU A 930 26.41 3.47 -28.43
N ASP A 931 26.29 3.96 -29.66
CA ASP A 931 27.44 4.27 -30.51
C ASP A 931 27.80 5.75 -30.37
N SER A 932 27.17 6.60 -31.19
CA SER A 932 27.32 8.06 -31.13
C SER A 932 26.15 8.70 -30.37
N PHE A 933 26.37 9.84 -29.74
CA PHE A 933 25.30 10.63 -29.12
C PHE A 933 25.66 12.10 -28.97
N GLY A 934 24.65 12.93 -28.68
CA GLY A 934 24.86 14.36 -28.50
C GLY A 934 23.60 15.15 -28.19
N LEU A 935 23.81 16.43 -27.88
CA LEU A 935 22.76 17.43 -27.68
C LEU A 935 22.69 18.36 -28.89
N TYR A 936 21.48 18.75 -29.28
CA TYR A 936 21.25 19.75 -30.32
C TYR A 936 20.72 21.03 -29.73
N PHE A 937 21.02 22.11 -30.43
CA PHE A 937 20.77 23.46 -29.99
C PHE A 937 20.14 24.29 -31.10
N LYS A 938 19.20 25.16 -30.69
CA LYS A 938 18.82 26.37 -31.43
C LYS A 938 19.65 27.53 -30.88
N CYS A 939 19.83 28.58 -31.68
CA CYS A 939 20.44 29.81 -31.21
C CYS A 939 19.60 31.03 -31.55
N TYR A 940 19.86 32.10 -30.81
CA TYR A 940 19.24 33.40 -30.97
C TYR A 940 20.32 34.50 -31.04
N THR A 941 20.07 35.54 -31.83
CA THR A 941 20.87 36.77 -31.82
C THR A 941 20.68 37.50 -30.49
N ASP A 942 21.76 38.07 -29.97
CA ASP A 942 21.82 38.92 -28.76
C ASP A 942 22.89 39.97 -29.08
N THR A 943 22.49 41.03 -29.79
CA THR A 943 23.39 41.93 -30.51
C THR A 943 24.32 42.70 -29.57
N ASP A 944 23.81 43.14 -28.42
CA ASP A 944 24.58 43.86 -27.42
C ASP A 944 25.17 42.97 -26.32
N ASN A 945 24.80 41.69 -26.28
CA ASN A 945 25.21 40.71 -25.29
C ASN A 945 24.73 41.09 -23.89
N ASP A 946 23.47 41.47 -23.72
CA ASP A 946 22.86 41.71 -22.41
C ASP A 946 22.14 40.45 -21.86
N GLY A 947 21.81 39.49 -22.74
CA GLY A 947 21.19 38.22 -22.42
C GLY A 947 19.70 38.12 -22.79
N ILE A 948 19.14 39.15 -23.41
CA ILE A 948 17.83 39.16 -24.04
C ILE A 948 18.01 38.89 -25.55
N PRO A 949 17.26 37.96 -26.14
CA PRO A 949 17.28 37.79 -27.60
C PRO A 949 16.73 39.03 -28.32
N ASP A 950 17.31 39.40 -29.47
CA ASP A 950 16.90 40.61 -30.23
C ASP A 950 15.37 40.67 -30.48
N TYR A 951 14.71 39.55 -30.81
CA TYR A 951 13.24 39.51 -31.02
C TYR A 951 12.39 39.75 -29.76
N LEU A 952 13.04 39.94 -28.60
CA LEU A 952 12.42 40.27 -27.31
C LEU A 952 13.03 41.54 -26.69
N ASP A 953 13.99 42.18 -27.38
CA ASP A 953 14.73 43.34 -26.91
C ASP A 953 14.32 44.58 -27.70
N LEU A 954 13.75 45.56 -27.00
CA LEU A 954 13.25 46.78 -27.62
C LEU A 954 14.37 47.75 -28.09
N ASP A 955 15.63 47.51 -27.73
CA ASP A 955 16.84 48.26 -28.14
C ASP A 955 18.03 47.29 -28.27
N SER A 956 17.97 46.38 -29.25
CA SER A 956 18.87 45.24 -29.47
C SER A 956 20.36 45.57 -29.48
N ASP A 957 20.75 46.79 -29.82
CA ASP A 957 22.15 47.22 -29.85
C ASP A 957 22.57 48.11 -28.66
N ASN A 958 21.63 48.36 -27.75
CA ASN A 958 21.75 49.14 -26.53
C ASN A 958 22.32 50.55 -26.74
N ASP A 959 22.11 51.14 -27.92
CA ASP A 959 22.63 52.48 -28.18
C ASP A 959 21.76 53.58 -27.57
N GLY A 960 20.51 53.28 -27.20
CA GLY A 960 19.52 54.21 -26.64
C GLY A 960 18.52 54.74 -27.65
N CYS A 961 18.30 54.03 -28.76
CA CYS A 961 17.25 54.27 -29.74
C CYS A 961 16.47 52.97 -29.90
N LEU A 962 15.14 53.04 -29.91
CA LEU A 962 14.32 51.82 -29.94
C LEU A 962 14.28 51.23 -31.34
N ASP A 963 14.28 49.90 -31.42
CA ASP A 963 14.33 49.13 -32.66
C ASP A 963 13.17 49.46 -33.59
N ALA A 964 11.98 49.68 -33.02
CA ALA A 964 10.80 50.18 -33.70
C ALA A 964 11.04 51.46 -34.53
N LEU A 965 11.91 52.36 -34.06
CA LEU A 965 12.29 53.60 -34.76
C LEU A 965 13.44 53.41 -35.74
N GLU A 966 14.27 52.41 -35.51
CA GLU A 966 15.47 52.06 -36.30
C GLU A 966 15.13 51.20 -37.52
N GLY A 967 13.98 50.53 -37.46
CA GLY A 967 13.47 49.74 -38.54
C GLY A 967 13.15 50.55 -39.82
N GLY A 968 12.92 49.81 -40.90
CA GLY A 968 12.94 50.35 -42.27
C GLY A 968 11.84 51.37 -42.62
N LYS A 969 10.79 51.51 -41.79
CA LYS A 969 9.63 52.37 -42.10
C LYS A 969 9.76 53.82 -41.61
N ASN A 970 10.85 54.20 -40.94
CA ASN A 970 11.11 55.56 -40.45
C ASN A 970 9.96 56.13 -39.60
N LEU A 971 9.55 55.38 -38.59
CA LEU A 971 8.42 55.76 -37.74
C LEU A 971 8.74 57.00 -36.88
N PRO A 972 7.74 57.86 -36.59
CA PRO A 972 7.92 58.97 -35.65
C PRO A 972 7.86 58.47 -34.20
N VAL A 973 8.56 59.12 -33.27
CA VAL A 973 8.48 58.84 -31.80
C VAL A 973 7.03 58.85 -31.28
N SER A 974 6.12 59.58 -31.92
CA SER A 974 4.70 59.60 -31.54
C SER A 974 3.95 58.29 -31.84
N ALA A 975 4.54 57.35 -32.57
CA ALA A 975 4.01 56.01 -32.77
C ALA A 975 4.22 55.12 -31.54
N LEU A 976 5.26 55.41 -30.74
CA LEU A 976 5.62 54.61 -29.60
C LEU A 976 4.65 54.80 -28.44
N VAL A 977 4.33 53.69 -27.79
CA VAL A 977 3.56 53.63 -26.54
C VAL A 977 4.34 52.84 -25.49
N PRO A 978 4.03 52.96 -24.20
CA PRO A 978 4.63 52.08 -23.20
C PRO A 978 4.41 50.61 -23.59
N ALA A 979 5.47 49.81 -23.60
CA ALA A 979 5.38 48.39 -23.95
C ALA A 979 4.56 47.62 -22.89
N GLY A 980 3.80 46.64 -23.35
CA GLY A 980 3.08 45.67 -22.50
C GLY A 980 3.97 44.47 -22.15
N GLY A 981 3.35 43.43 -21.59
CA GLY A 981 4.00 42.13 -21.38
C GLY A 981 5.27 42.15 -20.52
N THR A 982 6.21 41.30 -20.90
CA THR A 982 7.53 41.09 -20.26
C THR A 982 8.70 41.68 -21.04
N VAL A 983 8.48 42.16 -22.27
CA VAL A 983 9.53 42.73 -23.13
C VAL A 983 10.20 43.97 -22.51
N THR A 984 11.51 44.11 -22.76
CA THR A 984 12.29 45.19 -22.19
C THR A 984 13.47 45.59 -23.04
N VAL A 985 13.90 46.85 -22.97
CA VAL A 985 15.15 47.40 -23.56
C VAL A 985 16.44 46.88 -22.90
N GLY A 986 16.34 45.84 -22.06
CA GLY A 986 17.52 45.27 -21.44
C GLY A 986 18.37 46.11 -20.47
N LEU A 987 19.51 45.53 -20.06
CA LEU A 987 20.52 46.11 -19.18
C LEU A 987 21.64 46.77 -19.98
N GLY A 988 21.50 48.06 -20.24
CA GLY A 988 22.53 48.83 -20.96
C GLY A 988 21.93 50.01 -21.69
N SER A 989 20.67 49.86 -22.11
CA SER A 989 19.91 50.85 -22.84
C SER A 989 19.63 52.08 -21.97
N THR A 990 19.58 53.22 -22.65
CA THR A 990 19.05 54.47 -22.09
C THR A 990 17.68 54.85 -22.67
N ALA A 991 17.14 54.01 -23.56
CA ALA A 991 15.82 54.18 -24.16
C ALA A 991 14.71 53.93 -23.13
N PRO A 992 13.53 54.55 -23.32
CA PRO A 992 12.35 54.22 -22.53
C PRO A 992 11.74 52.89 -23.00
N ASN A 993 11.19 52.08 -22.08
CA ASN A 993 10.55 50.80 -22.41
C ASN A 993 9.27 51.00 -23.23
N GLN A 994 9.36 51.02 -24.56
CA GLN A 994 8.27 51.38 -25.47
C GLN A 994 8.37 50.60 -26.78
N ASN A 995 7.21 50.18 -27.32
CA ASN A 995 7.06 49.50 -28.61
C ASN A 995 5.94 50.17 -29.42
N LEU A 996 5.41 49.51 -30.46
CA LEU A 996 4.33 50.04 -31.31
C LEU A 996 2.92 49.75 -30.78
N GLY A 997 2.82 48.99 -29.69
CA GLY A 997 1.60 48.69 -28.95
C GLY A 997 0.78 47.54 -29.53
N ASN A 998 -0.08 47.01 -28.68
CA ASN A 998 -0.73 45.69 -28.81
C ASN A 998 -1.96 45.69 -29.75
N THR A 999 -2.02 46.61 -30.73
CA THR A 999 -3.05 46.59 -31.78
C THR A 999 -2.46 45.97 -33.04
N VAL A 1000 -2.59 44.65 -33.12
CA VAL A 1000 -1.90 43.80 -34.09
C VAL A 1000 -2.82 43.26 -35.18
N ASP A 1001 -2.23 42.72 -36.24
CA ASP A 1001 -2.95 41.93 -37.24
C ASP A 1001 -3.11 40.46 -36.80
N ALA A 1002 -3.65 39.61 -37.68
CA ALA A 1002 -3.95 38.21 -37.32
C ALA A 1002 -2.71 37.32 -37.08
N ASN A 1003 -1.51 37.85 -37.31
CA ASN A 1003 -0.24 37.17 -37.06
C ASN A 1003 0.60 37.95 -36.02
N GLY A 1004 -0.01 38.77 -35.17
CA GLY A 1004 0.72 39.42 -34.06
C GLY A 1004 1.54 40.66 -34.42
N VAL A 1005 1.63 41.00 -35.70
CA VAL A 1005 2.40 42.18 -36.13
C VAL A 1005 1.63 43.50 -35.90
N PRO A 1006 2.25 44.57 -35.37
CA PRO A 1006 1.58 45.86 -35.15
C PRO A 1006 0.95 46.42 -36.43
N THR A 1007 -0.34 46.76 -36.38
CA THR A 1007 -1.10 47.22 -37.57
C THR A 1007 -0.53 48.49 -38.22
N ILE A 1008 0.18 49.33 -37.45
CA ILE A 1008 0.87 50.53 -37.98
C ILE A 1008 1.98 50.18 -38.97
N VAL A 1009 2.54 48.98 -38.83
CA VAL A 1009 3.56 48.41 -39.73
C VAL A 1009 3.16 47.06 -40.30
N ALA A 1010 1.86 46.80 -40.49
CA ALA A 1010 1.31 45.54 -41.03
C ALA A 1010 2.24 44.82 -42.05
N GLY A 1011 2.53 43.55 -41.75
CA GLY A 1011 3.51 42.73 -42.46
C GLY A 1011 4.99 43.02 -42.13
N GLY A 1012 5.26 43.77 -41.08
CA GLY A 1012 6.58 44.03 -40.51
C GLY A 1012 7.37 45.14 -41.22
N GLN A 1013 8.52 45.48 -40.65
CA GLN A 1013 9.56 46.32 -41.24
C GLN A 1013 10.90 45.57 -41.30
N SER A 1014 11.86 46.08 -42.09
CA SER A 1014 13.22 45.53 -42.08
C SER A 1014 13.97 46.00 -40.84
N ALA A 1015 14.95 45.23 -40.35
CA ALA A 1015 15.81 45.60 -39.20
C ALA A 1015 16.44 47.01 -39.29
N GLY A 1016 16.78 47.49 -40.49
CA GLY A 1016 17.30 48.85 -40.63
C GLY A 1016 18.63 49.05 -39.90
N THR A 1017 18.63 49.84 -38.83
CA THR A 1017 19.81 50.07 -37.96
C THR A 1017 19.71 49.50 -36.56
N SER A 1018 18.63 48.79 -36.19
CA SER A 1018 18.38 48.28 -34.82
C SER A 1018 19.51 47.44 -34.23
N ALA A 1019 20.26 46.73 -35.07
CA ALA A 1019 21.38 45.89 -34.65
C ALA A 1019 22.76 46.53 -34.84
N ASN A 1020 22.89 47.87 -34.83
CA ASN A 1020 24.14 48.58 -35.10
C ASN A 1020 24.35 49.81 -34.22
N SER A 1021 24.96 49.57 -33.06
CA SER A 1021 25.19 50.57 -32.00
C SER A 1021 26.06 51.78 -32.39
N THR A 1022 26.56 51.82 -33.61
CA THR A 1022 27.30 52.97 -34.17
C THR A 1022 26.44 53.92 -35.00
N VAL A 1023 25.19 53.53 -35.31
CA VAL A 1023 24.30 54.25 -36.23
C VAL A 1023 22.87 54.31 -35.69
N LYS A 1024 22.50 55.44 -35.10
CA LYS A 1024 21.12 55.76 -34.72
C LYS A 1024 20.27 56.23 -35.89
N ALA A 1025 19.00 55.86 -35.89
CA ALA A 1025 17.98 56.55 -36.68
C ALA A 1025 17.97 58.07 -36.42
N ALA A 1026 17.76 58.87 -37.48
CA ALA A 1026 17.81 60.32 -37.37
C ALA A 1026 16.81 60.87 -36.33
N VAL A 1027 15.66 60.20 -36.17
CA VAL A 1027 14.62 60.57 -35.20
C VAL A 1027 15.10 60.51 -33.74
N CYS A 1028 16.06 59.63 -33.43
CA CYS A 1028 16.63 59.44 -32.09
C CYS A 1028 17.75 60.44 -31.74
N LEU A 1029 18.31 61.15 -32.72
CA LEU A 1029 19.35 62.15 -32.51
C LEU A 1029 18.82 63.48 -31.95
N PHE A 1030 17.50 63.60 -31.75
CA PHE A 1030 16.85 64.82 -31.26
C PHE A 1030 16.37 64.65 -29.82
N CYS A 1031 16.99 65.34 -28.87
CA CYS A 1031 16.46 65.44 -27.51
C CYS A 1031 15.18 66.29 -27.48
N TYR A 1032 14.02 65.68 -27.73
CA TYR A 1032 12.74 66.28 -27.36
C TYR A 1032 12.51 66.04 -25.88
N LYS A 1033 12.78 67.05 -25.04
CA LYS A 1033 12.23 67.06 -23.69
C LYS A 1033 10.75 67.46 -23.80
N PRO A 1034 9.79 66.57 -23.48
CA PRO A 1034 8.37 66.91 -23.55
C PRO A 1034 8.09 68.14 -22.68
N ALA A 1035 7.13 68.97 -23.09
CA ALA A 1035 6.64 70.05 -22.22
C ALA A 1035 6.09 69.42 -20.93
N THR A 1036 6.37 70.00 -19.77
CA THR A 1036 5.81 69.51 -18.49
C THR A 1036 4.29 69.68 -18.51
N THR A 1037 3.54 68.57 -18.66
CA THR A 1037 2.07 68.54 -18.65
C THR A 1037 1.47 68.34 -17.26
N THR A 1038 2.29 67.93 -16.28
CA THR A 1038 1.90 67.73 -14.87
C THR A 1038 2.94 68.37 -13.92
N GLY A 1039 2.47 68.92 -12.79
CA GLY A 1039 3.30 69.64 -11.80
C GLY A 1039 3.26 71.17 -11.91
N THR A 1040 4.03 71.86 -11.06
CA THR A 1040 4.12 73.33 -11.05
C THR A 1040 4.81 73.83 -12.32
N ALA A 1041 4.04 74.36 -13.28
CA ALA A 1041 4.58 74.89 -14.53
C ALA A 1041 5.47 76.12 -14.23
N LEU A 1042 6.79 75.93 -14.38
CA LEU A 1042 7.75 77.00 -14.14
C LEU A 1042 7.70 78.04 -15.27
N PRO A 1043 7.91 79.34 -14.97
CA PRO A 1043 8.01 80.38 -15.98
C PRO A 1043 9.09 80.06 -17.02
N THR A 1044 8.75 80.18 -18.30
CA THR A 1044 9.75 80.08 -19.36
C THR A 1044 10.57 81.37 -19.39
N ASN A 1045 11.84 81.29 -19.00
CA ASN A 1045 12.71 82.46 -18.85
C ASN A 1045 13.48 82.84 -20.12
N HIS A 1046 13.39 82.02 -21.17
CA HIS A 1046 14.09 82.25 -22.43
C HIS A 1046 13.10 82.23 -23.60
N GLY A 1047 13.23 83.16 -24.53
CA GLY A 1047 12.33 83.23 -25.67
C GLY A 1047 12.78 84.22 -26.74
N ILE A 1048 12.37 83.94 -27.97
CA ILE A 1048 12.63 84.78 -29.15
C ILE A 1048 11.28 85.16 -29.76
N THR A 1049 11.02 86.46 -29.91
CA THR A 1049 9.78 86.97 -30.50
C THR A 1049 10.09 87.95 -31.61
N ALA A 1050 9.50 87.69 -32.79
CA ALA A 1050 9.50 88.64 -33.89
C ALA A 1050 8.48 89.78 -33.67
N LEU A 1051 7.73 89.76 -32.57
CA LEU A 1051 6.71 90.75 -32.20
C LEU A 1051 7.22 91.79 -31.18
N GLY A 1052 8.51 91.74 -30.81
CA GLY A 1052 9.13 92.73 -29.92
C GLY A 1052 8.68 92.67 -28.46
N ARG A 1053 8.16 91.53 -27.99
CA ARG A 1053 7.63 91.34 -26.62
C ARG A 1053 8.67 90.92 -25.58
N ALA A 1054 9.93 90.75 -25.98
CA ALA A 1054 11.02 90.38 -25.08
C ALA A 1054 11.30 91.51 -24.08
N GLY A 1055 10.96 91.30 -22.80
CA GLY A 1055 11.29 92.23 -21.72
C GLY A 1055 10.50 93.54 -21.68
N SER A 1056 9.39 93.69 -22.41
CA SER A 1056 8.57 94.90 -22.35
C SER A 1056 7.66 94.92 -21.11
N ASP A 1057 7.71 96.03 -20.36
CA ASP A 1057 6.89 96.31 -19.18
C ASP A 1057 5.40 95.96 -19.41
N ASN A 1058 4.86 95.14 -18.51
CA ASN A 1058 3.48 94.60 -18.42
C ASN A 1058 3.08 93.36 -19.26
N GLY A 1059 3.97 92.76 -20.06
CA GLY A 1059 3.62 91.54 -20.81
C GLY A 1059 3.96 90.21 -20.14
N ASN A 1060 4.89 90.24 -19.17
CA ASN A 1060 5.50 89.04 -18.56
C ASN A 1060 6.01 88.00 -19.58
N TRP A 1061 6.30 88.39 -20.83
CA TRP A 1061 6.76 87.48 -21.87
C TRP A 1061 8.30 87.35 -21.82
N PRO A 1062 8.90 86.14 -21.94
CA PRO A 1062 8.27 84.85 -22.27
C PRO A 1062 7.66 84.09 -21.09
N MET A 1063 7.84 84.57 -19.84
CA MET A 1063 7.41 83.93 -18.59
C MET A 1063 5.90 83.64 -18.47
N VAL A 1064 5.05 84.32 -19.25
CA VAL A 1064 3.60 84.06 -19.38
C VAL A 1064 3.30 82.73 -20.07
N ARG A 1065 4.27 82.19 -20.81
CA ARG A 1065 4.28 80.81 -21.25
C ARG A 1065 5.08 80.04 -20.21
N THR A 1066 4.48 79.01 -19.65
CA THR A 1066 5.06 78.19 -18.57
C THR A 1066 5.29 76.77 -19.07
N GLY A 1067 6.28 76.07 -18.53
CA GLY A 1067 6.55 74.66 -18.85
C GLY A 1067 7.42 74.41 -20.09
N ALA A 1068 7.80 75.45 -20.84
CA ALA A 1068 8.77 75.36 -21.94
C ALA A 1068 10.15 75.86 -21.52
N TRP A 1069 11.23 75.34 -22.13
CA TRP A 1069 12.59 75.88 -21.94
C TRP A 1069 12.87 77.10 -22.81
N THR A 1070 12.23 77.20 -23.97
CA THR A 1070 12.33 78.35 -24.88
C THR A 1070 11.01 78.58 -25.59
N VAL A 1071 10.57 79.84 -25.70
CA VAL A 1071 9.34 80.21 -26.43
C VAL A 1071 9.72 80.94 -27.71
N LEU A 1072 9.19 80.49 -28.85
CA LEU A 1072 9.35 81.14 -30.14
C LEU A 1072 8.00 81.72 -30.59
N GLU A 1073 7.95 83.01 -30.96
CA GLU A 1073 6.71 83.69 -31.34
C GLU A 1073 6.88 84.56 -32.60
N ALA A 1074 6.02 84.37 -33.60
CA ALA A 1074 5.92 85.20 -34.80
C ALA A 1074 4.48 85.21 -35.35
N LYS A 1075 4.05 86.27 -36.05
CA LYS A 1075 2.70 86.38 -36.64
C LYS A 1075 2.62 85.93 -38.11
N THR A 1076 3.59 86.35 -38.92
CA THR A 1076 3.53 86.24 -40.39
C THR A 1076 4.90 86.02 -41.04
N LYS A 1077 5.95 85.76 -40.26
CA LYS A 1077 7.31 85.52 -40.75
C LYS A 1077 7.81 84.18 -40.20
N GLY A 1078 8.47 83.38 -41.05
CA GLY A 1078 9.13 82.16 -40.61
C GLY A 1078 10.32 82.49 -39.69
N PHE A 1079 10.50 81.71 -38.64
CA PHE A 1079 11.69 81.78 -37.81
C PHE A 1079 12.73 80.80 -38.38
N VAL A 1080 13.84 81.33 -38.89
CA VAL A 1080 14.91 80.53 -39.49
C VAL A 1080 16.15 80.65 -38.62
N ILE A 1081 16.52 79.55 -37.96
CA ILE A 1081 17.84 79.44 -37.32
C ILE A 1081 18.84 79.05 -38.41
N ASN A 1082 19.81 79.91 -38.70
CA ASN A 1082 20.86 79.62 -39.67
C ASN A 1082 22.24 79.74 -39.00
N ARG A 1083 23.16 78.82 -39.28
CA ARG A 1083 24.54 78.87 -38.79
C ARG A 1083 25.38 79.62 -39.80
N ILE A 1084 25.45 80.95 -39.66
CA ILE A 1084 26.21 81.79 -40.58
C ILE A 1084 27.64 81.96 -40.05
N ALA A 1085 28.62 81.39 -40.76
CA ALA A 1085 30.01 81.32 -40.31
C ALA A 1085 30.74 82.67 -40.31
N THR A 1086 30.21 83.71 -40.99
CA THR A 1086 30.85 85.03 -41.08
C THR A 1086 29.84 86.17 -41.18
N THR A 1087 30.19 87.34 -40.66
CA THR A 1087 29.37 88.56 -40.68
C THR A 1087 29.00 89.01 -42.10
N ALA A 1088 29.82 88.69 -43.11
CA ALA A 1088 29.58 89.03 -44.51
C ALA A 1088 28.38 88.28 -45.13
N ALA A 1089 28.09 87.07 -44.66
CA ALA A 1089 26.97 86.28 -45.16
C ALA A 1089 25.61 86.71 -44.56
N VAL A 1090 25.61 87.49 -43.47
CA VAL A 1090 24.40 88.09 -42.88
C VAL A 1090 23.83 89.20 -43.77
N THR A 1091 24.71 90.04 -44.35
CA THR A 1091 24.32 91.15 -45.24
C THR A 1091 23.87 90.71 -46.63
N ALA A 1092 24.08 89.44 -47.00
CA ALA A 1092 23.66 88.88 -48.29
C ALA A 1092 22.20 88.40 -48.32
N ILE A 1093 21.53 88.35 -47.16
CA ILE A 1093 20.12 87.95 -47.07
C ILE A 1093 19.25 89.14 -47.48
N SER A 1094 18.90 89.19 -48.76
CA SER A 1094 18.16 90.30 -49.38
C SER A 1094 16.65 90.27 -49.12
N ASN A 1095 16.12 89.21 -48.49
CA ASN A 1095 14.80 89.18 -47.88
C ASN A 1095 14.67 87.96 -46.94
N PRO A 1096 14.64 88.16 -45.62
CA PRO A 1096 14.34 87.11 -44.66
C PRO A 1096 12.82 86.86 -44.52
#